data_AF-A0AAP0RX84-F1
#
_entry.id   AF-A0AAP0RX84-F1
#
_cell.length_a   1.000
_cell.length_b   1.000
_cell.length_c   1.000
_cell.angle_alpha   90.00
_cell.angle_beta   90.00
_cell.angle_gamma   90.00
#
_symmetry.space_group_name_H-M   'P 1'
#
loop_
_entity.id
_entity.type
_entity.pdbx_description
1 polymer ?
#
loop_
_entity_poly.entity_id
_entity_poly.type
_entity_poly.pdbx_seq_one_letter_code
_entity_poly.pdbx_strand_id
1 'polypeptide(L)'
;MGFFSTISGFCGFGCGVSIGLVIGYFIFIYYQPIEVKNPVIRPLSEQDSETLQRLLPELPLWVKNPDYDRVDWLNRFIEYMWPYLDKAICKTAKDIAKPIIAEQIPKYKIESVEFEELTLGSLPPTFQGMKVYITGEKELMMQPSFKWAGNPNISIAVKAFGLKATVQVVDLQIFAIPRITLKPLVPRFPCFANIYVSLIEKPHVDFGLKLLGADLMSIPGLYGFAQELIKDQVANMYLWPRTLQVPIMDPAKALKRPVGIIHVKVLRAMNLKKKDLLGASDPYVKLKLTDDKLSKKTPVKHKNLNPEWNEEFNFVVRDPQSQALEIHVYDWEQVGKHDKMGMNAVPLKDLPPNELKVMTLDLLKNMNPNDPQNDKFRGQIIVELTYKPFKEEDMATDFDDSHSVQKAPEGTPAGGGVLVVIVHEAEDLEGKHHTNPYVRILFRGEERKTKYIKKNRNPRWEEEFQFMLEELPINDKLHVEVVSVSTRIGLLHPKEILGYVDINLADVVHNKRINEWYHLIDSKNVLDYWCVSCADACGGSLALSGVFVVLIRCYLFAKRDTTSSACQNRHLNRIALAYLRSIFFFFFFFQSSLSVAVTDRVSMALPVVDTEYLKEIDKARRDLRALISNKNCAPIMLRLAWHDAGTYDVHTKTGGPNGSIRIEEEYSHGSNNGLKIAIDFCEEVKSKHPKITYADLYQLAGVVAVEVTGGPTIDFVPGRKDSKICPKEGRLPNAKKGAPHLRDIFYRMGLSDKDIVALSGGHTLGRAHPERSGFEGPWTKEPLKFDNSYFVELLNEESEGLLKLPTDKALLDDPKFRPYVELYAKDEDAFFRDYAVSHKKLSELGFTPSSGSKASVKDSIILAQSAVGVAVAAAVVIFSYFYEVRKRMK
;
A
#
# COMPACT_ATOMS: atom_id res chain seq x y z
N MET A 1 -84.69 -12.59 -1.07
CA MET A 1 -83.82 -12.88 0.09
C MET A 1 -82.34 -13.06 -0.30
N GLY A 2 -81.98 -13.60 -1.49
CA GLY A 2 -80.58 -13.86 -1.85
C GLY A 2 -79.68 -12.64 -2.14
N PHE A 3 -80.19 -11.60 -2.83
CA PHE A 3 -79.35 -10.46 -3.27
C PHE A 3 -78.76 -9.64 -2.10
N PHE A 4 -79.57 -9.33 -1.08
CA PHE A 4 -79.11 -8.60 0.10
C PHE A 4 -78.15 -9.42 0.97
N SER A 5 -78.32 -10.75 1.01
CA SER A 5 -77.38 -11.66 1.69
C SER A 5 -76.01 -11.66 1.02
N THR A 6 -75.94 -11.64 -0.31
CA THR A 6 -74.66 -11.61 -1.03
C THR A 6 -73.94 -10.27 -0.89
N ILE A 7 -74.67 -9.15 -0.91
CA ILE A 7 -74.09 -7.81 -0.71
C ILE A 7 -73.62 -7.64 0.74
N SER A 8 -74.41 -8.05 1.73
CA SER A 8 -73.99 -8.03 3.14
C SER A 8 -72.83 -8.99 3.41
N GLY A 9 -72.73 -10.12 2.68
CA GLY A 9 -71.57 -11.01 2.73
C GLY A 9 -70.32 -10.38 2.14
N PHE A 10 -70.43 -9.64 1.02
CA PHE A 10 -69.30 -8.96 0.39
C PHE A 10 -68.83 -7.74 1.19
N CYS A 11 -69.76 -6.95 1.74
CA CYS A 11 -69.44 -5.87 2.69
C CYS A 11 -68.90 -6.42 4.01
N GLY A 12 -69.45 -7.52 4.54
CA GLY A 12 -68.96 -8.17 5.75
C GLY A 12 -67.55 -8.76 5.57
N PHE A 13 -67.26 -9.34 4.41
CA PHE A 13 -65.92 -9.82 4.06
C PHE A 13 -64.94 -8.65 3.84
N GLY A 14 -65.34 -7.62 3.09
CA GLY A 14 -64.51 -6.45 2.84
C GLY A 14 -64.19 -5.65 4.11
N CYS A 15 -65.21 -5.33 4.91
CA CYS A 15 -65.05 -4.62 6.18
C CYS A 15 -64.38 -5.51 7.24
N GLY A 16 -64.73 -6.80 7.32
CA GLY A 16 -64.14 -7.74 8.27
C GLY A 16 -62.67 -8.02 8.02
N VAL A 17 -62.25 -8.17 6.76
CA VAL A 17 -60.84 -8.31 6.39
C VAL A 17 -60.09 -7.00 6.64
N SER A 18 -60.68 -5.85 6.32
CA SER A 18 -60.05 -4.55 6.58
C SER A 18 -59.87 -4.28 8.06
N ILE A 19 -60.89 -4.54 8.89
CA ILE A 19 -60.83 -4.39 10.35
C ILE A 19 -59.88 -5.43 10.95
N GLY A 20 -59.91 -6.67 10.49
CA GLY A 20 -58.98 -7.72 10.92
C GLY A 20 -57.53 -7.40 10.60
N LEU A 21 -57.24 -6.82 9.42
CA LEU A 21 -55.92 -6.35 9.05
C LEU A 21 -55.48 -5.15 9.90
N VAL A 22 -56.38 -4.22 10.21
CA VAL A 22 -56.07 -3.07 11.09
C VAL A 22 -55.83 -3.52 12.53
N ILE A 23 -56.64 -4.42 13.07
CA ILE A 23 -56.46 -4.98 14.41
C ILE A 23 -55.18 -5.83 14.47
N GLY A 24 -54.94 -6.68 13.47
CA GLY A 24 -53.71 -7.46 13.35
C GLY A 24 -52.47 -6.56 13.26
N TYR A 25 -52.55 -5.47 12.49
CA TYR A 25 -51.50 -4.45 12.40
C TYR A 25 -51.22 -3.79 13.75
N PHE A 26 -52.26 -3.40 14.51
CA PHE A 26 -52.10 -2.82 15.84
C PHE A 26 -51.56 -3.82 16.87
N ILE A 27 -52.00 -5.08 16.86
CA ILE A 27 -51.47 -6.12 17.76
C ILE A 27 -49.99 -6.41 17.43
N PHE A 28 -49.63 -6.45 16.15
CA PHE A 28 -48.27 -6.76 15.71
C PHE A 28 -47.26 -5.65 16.04
N ILE A 29 -47.65 -4.37 15.94
CA ILE A 29 -46.77 -3.24 16.28
C ILE A 29 -46.48 -3.15 17.79
N TYR A 30 -47.45 -3.50 18.63
CA TYR A 30 -47.28 -3.42 20.08
C TYR A 30 -46.66 -4.67 20.72
N TYR A 31 -46.50 -5.78 19.97
CA TYR A 31 -46.02 -7.06 20.49
C TYR A 31 -44.66 -7.48 19.90
N GLN A 32 -43.71 -6.55 19.78
CA GLN A 32 -42.31 -6.94 19.55
C GLN A 32 -41.65 -7.31 20.89
N PRO A 33 -41.18 -8.56 21.09
CA PRO A 33 -40.44 -8.92 22.29
C PRO A 33 -39.12 -8.13 22.32
N ILE A 34 -38.99 -7.23 23.29
CA ILE A 34 -37.82 -6.36 23.49
C ILE A 34 -36.64 -7.15 24.11
N GLU A 35 -36.90 -8.34 24.66
CA GLU A 35 -35.89 -9.17 25.31
C GLU A 35 -35.52 -10.41 24.49
N VAL A 36 -34.29 -10.42 23.97
CA VAL A 36 -33.63 -11.61 23.43
C VAL A 36 -32.97 -12.35 24.60
N LYS A 37 -33.44 -13.56 24.92
CA LYS A 37 -32.78 -14.41 25.93
C LYS A 37 -31.43 -14.90 25.40
N ASN A 38 -30.39 -14.80 26.23
CA ASN A 38 -29.07 -15.32 25.90
C ASN A 38 -29.14 -16.84 25.61
N PRO A 39 -28.50 -17.32 24.54
CA PRO A 39 -28.51 -18.74 24.20
C PRO A 39 -27.80 -19.56 25.28
N VAL A 40 -28.40 -20.70 25.66
CA VAL A 40 -27.81 -21.64 26.61
C VAL A 40 -26.76 -22.47 25.88
N ILE A 41 -25.48 -22.30 26.25
CA ILE A 41 -24.37 -23.09 25.71
C ILE A 41 -24.45 -24.50 26.31
N ARG A 42 -24.56 -25.53 25.46
CA ARG A 42 -24.49 -26.95 25.86
C ARG A 42 -23.43 -27.70 25.06
N PRO A 43 -22.66 -28.62 25.66
CA PRO A 43 -21.78 -29.53 24.95
C PRO A 43 -22.51 -30.34 23.86
N LEU A 44 -21.85 -30.57 22.72
CA LEU A 44 -22.37 -31.43 21.63
C LEU A 44 -22.66 -32.86 22.11
N SER A 45 -21.96 -33.34 23.13
CA SER A 45 -22.17 -34.65 23.75
C SER A 45 -23.51 -34.79 24.48
N GLU A 46 -24.18 -33.67 24.78
CA GLU A 46 -25.46 -33.63 25.49
C GLU A 46 -26.66 -33.54 24.54
N GLN A 47 -26.43 -33.50 23.22
CA GLN A 47 -27.47 -33.43 22.21
C GLN A 47 -27.87 -34.83 21.73
N ASP A 48 -29.16 -35.03 21.47
CA ASP A 48 -29.66 -36.28 20.91
C ASP A 48 -29.23 -36.47 19.44
N SER A 49 -29.30 -37.71 18.95
CA SER A 49 -28.83 -38.07 17.61
C SER A 49 -29.58 -37.35 16.48
N GLU A 50 -30.86 -37.03 16.66
CA GLU A 50 -31.65 -36.33 15.65
C GLU A 50 -31.24 -34.86 15.57
N THR A 51 -31.04 -34.23 16.72
CA THR A 51 -30.48 -32.87 16.80
C THR A 51 -29.07 -32.80 16.22
N LEU A 52 -28.21 -33.76 16.52
CA LEU A 52 -26.86 -33.85 15.93
C LEU A 52 -26.90 -34.01 14.40
N GLN A 53 -27.80 -34.84 13.88
CA GLN A 53 -27.95 -35.04 12.44
C GLN A 53 -28.45 -33.77 11.74
N ARG A 54 -29.33 -32.99 12.40
CA ARG A 54 -29.77 -31.67 11.92
C ARG A 54 -28.67 -30.61 11.99
N LEU A 55 -27.69 -30.75 12.89
CA LEU A 55 -26.55 -29.83 13.03
C LEU A 55 -25.41 -30.10 12.03
N LEU A 56 -25.29 -31.31 11.48
CA LEU A 56 -24.23 -31.67 10.52
C LEU A 56 -24.12 -30.69 9.32
N PRO A 57 -25.21 -30.26 8.66
CA PRO A 57 -25.16 -29.26 7.59
C PRO A 57 -24.71 -27.87 8.05
N GLU A 58 -24.81 -27.56 9.34
CA GLU A 58 -24.44 -26.25 9.91
C GLU A 58 -23.01 -26.22 10.46
N LEU A 59 -22.32 -27.37 10.54
CA LEU A 59 -20.95 -27.40 11.06
C LEU A 59 -19.99 -26.54 10.21
N PRO A 60 -19.02 -25.85 10.82
CA PRO A 60 -18.03 -25.05 10.11
C PRO A 60 -17.24 -25.87 9.08
N LEU A 61 -16.81 -25.22 7.99
CA LEU A 61 -16.11 -25.90 6.90
C LEU A 61 -14.78 -26.55 7.32
N TRP A 62 -14.09 -26.05 8.33
CA TRP A 62 -12.87 -26.67 8.87
C TRP A 62 -13.13 -27.94 9.69
N VAL A 63 -14.37 -28.15 10.16
CA VAL A 63 -14.80 -29.42 10.79
C VAL A 63 -15.15 -30.44 9.72
N LYS A 64 -15.76 -29.98 8.62
CA LYS A 64 -16.22 -30.82 7.50
C LYS A 64 -15.10 -31.18 6.51
N ASN A 65 -14.15 -30.27 6.29
CA ASN A 65 -13.13 -30.38 5.26
C ASN A 65 -11.74 -30.13 5.85
N PRO A 66 -10.78 -31.05 5.67
CA PRO A 66 -9.42 -30.91 6.20
C PRO A 66 -8.60 -29.82 5.51
N ASP A 67 -9.06 -29.32 4.36
CA ASP A 67 -8.40 -28.23 3.59
C ASP A 67 -8.69 -26.82 4.13
N TYR A 68 -9.59 -26.69 5.11
CA TYR A 68 -9.97 -25.41 5.70
C TYR A 68 -9.33 -25.23 7.07
N ASP A 69 -8.61 -24.14 7.24
CA ASP A 69 -8.01 -23.79 8.51
C ASP A 69 -8.83 -22.76 9.27
N ARG A 70 -8.80 -22.84 10.61
CA ARG A 70 -9.36 -21.83 11.49
C ARG A 70 -8.56 -20.52 11.43
N VAL A 71 -9.27 -19.41 11.38
CA VAL A 71 -8.70 -18.06 11.26
C VAL A 71 -9.22 -17.12 12.35
N ASP A 72 -9.25 -17.58 13.61
CA ASP A 72 -9.81 -16.81 14.74
C ASP A 72 -9.09 -15.46 14.94
N TRP A 73 -7.79 -15.41 14.63
CA TRP A 73 -7.00 -14.18 14.68
C TRP A 73 -7.52 -13.12 13.69
N LEU A 74 -8.02 -13.54 12.52
CA LEU A 74 -8.57 -12.65 11.50
C LEU A 74 -9.89 -12.08 11.97
N ASN A 75 -10.74 -12.90 12.59
CA ASN A 75 -12.01 -12.46 13.17
C ASN A 75 -11.78 -11.38 14.24
N ARG A 76 -10.85 -11.62 15.17
CA ARG A 76 -10.49 -10.64 16.20
C ARG A 76 -9.92 -9.35 15.61
N PHE A 77 -9.12 -9.45 14.55
CA PHE A 77 -8.62 -8.27 13.84
C PHE A 77 -9.75 -7.46 13.22
N ILE A 78 -10.68 -8.13 12.53
CA ILE A 78 -11.82 -7.46 11.89
C ILE A 78 -12.74 -6.83 12.93
N GLU A 79 -12.96 -7.49 14.07
CA GLU A 79 -13.72 -6.93 15.19
C GLU A 79 -13.13 -5.60 15.68
N TYR A 80 -11.81 -5.54 15.89
CA TYR A 80 -11.15 -4.27 16.27
C TYR A 80 -11.19 -3.20 15.18
N MET A 81 -11.15 -3.62 13.91
CA MET A 81 -11.17 -2.71 12.76
C MET A 81 -12.58 -2.27 12.36
N TRP A 82 -13.62 -2.96 12.80
CA TRP A 82 -14.98 -2.82 12.29
C TRP A 82 -15.55 -1.40 12.34
N PRO A 83 -15.36 -0.60 13.43
CA PRO A 83 -15.86 0.77 13.47
C PRO A 83 -15.27 1.68 12.39
N TYR A 84 -14.03 1.39 11.95
CA TYR A 84 -13.36 2.14 10.88
C TYR A 84 -13.76 1.60 9.50
N LEU A 85 -13.87 0.28 9.39
CA LEU A 85 -14.30 -0.40 8.16
C LEU A 85 -15.72 0.02 7.80
N ASP A 86 -16.66 0.02 8.75
CA ASP A 86 -18.05 0.46 8.53
C ASP A 86 -18.10 1.86 7.91
N LYS A 87 -17.45 2.85 8.53
CA LYS A 87 -17.40 4.23 8.04
C LYS A 87 -16.81 4.34 6.63
N ALA A 88 -15.68 3.67 6.39
CA ALA A 88 -14.99 3.70 5.10
C ALA A 88 -15.82 3.02 4.00
N ILE A 89 -16.42 1.87 4.31
CA ILE A 89 -17.27 1.11 3.40
C ILE A 89 -18.53 1.91 3.06
N CYS A 90 -19.20 2.51 4.05
CA CYS A 90 -20.39 3.33 3.88
C CYS A 90 -20.12 4.57 3.02
N LYS A 91 -19.02 5.28 3.28
CA LYS A 91 -18.59 6.44 2.46
C LYS A 91 -18.40 6.03 1.00
N THR A 92 -17.68 4.94 0.77
CA THR A 92 -17.42 4.41 -0.58
C THR A 92 -18.72 4.01 -1.27
N ALA A 93 -19.63 3.34 -0.56
CA ALA A 93 -20.92 2.94 -1.10
C ALA A 93 -21.79 4.15 -1.51
N LYS A 94 -21.80 5.24 -0.72
CA LYS A 94 -22.45 6.50 -1.12
C LYS A 94 -21.86 7.06 -2.40
N ASP A 95 -20.54 7.09 -2.53
CA ASP A 95 -19.87 7.67 -3.69
C ASP A 95 -20.12 6.87 -4.98
N ILE A 96 -20.23 5.54 -4.89
CA ILE A 96 -20.62 4.67 -6.00
C ILE A 96 -22.10 4.84 -6.36
N ALA A 97 -22.98 4.97 -5.36
CA ALA A 97 -24.42 5.06 -5.58
C ALA A 97 -24.85 6.40 -6.20
N LYS A 98 -24.17 7.51 -5.89
CA LYS A 98 -24.46 8.85 -6.42
C LYS A 98 -24.66 8.90 -7.95
N PRO A 99 -23.71 8.44 -8.79
CA PRO A 99 -23.89 8.48 -10.24
C PRO A 99 -25.01 7.56 -10.73
N ILE A 100 -25.20 6.39 -10.11
CA ILE A 100 -26.27 5.45 -10.46
C ILE A 100 -27.65 6.06 -10.17
N ILE A 101 -27.81 6.65 -8.99
CA ILE A 101 -29.03 7.35 -8.59
C ILE A 101 -29.31 8.52 -9.55
N ALA A 102 -28.30 9.33 -9.87
CA ALA A 102 -28.44 10.46 -10.78
C ALA A 102 -28.95 10.06 -12.18
N GLU A 103 -28.55 8.89 -12.68
CA GLU A 103 -29.00 8.35 -13.96
C GLU A 103 -30.48 7.88 -13.92
N GLN A 104 -30.93 7.31 -12.80
CA GLN A 104 -32.29 6.77 -12.68
C GLN A 104 -33.36 7.81 -12.33
N ILE A 105 -32.98 8.91 -11.66
CA ILE A 105 -33.88 10.02 -11.29
C ILE A 105 -34.76 10.51 -12.47
N PRO A 106 -34.19 10.88 -13.64
CA PRO A 106 -34.99 11.39 -14.77
C PRO A 106 -35.87 10.31 -15.43
N LYS A 107 -35.46 9.04 -15.39
CA LYS A 107 -36.16 7.92 -16.04
C LYS A 107 -37.51 7.59 -15.39
N TYR A 108 -37.62 7.77 -14.08
CA TYR A 108 -38.80 7.40 -13.30
C TYR A 108 -39.55 8.59 -12.68
N LYS A 109 -39.23 9.83 -13.10
CA LYS A 109 -39.82 11.08 -12.56
C LYS A 109 -39.68 11.19 -11.03
N ILE A 110 -38.54 10.77 -10.50
CA ILE A 110 -38.20 10.90 -9.08
C ILE A 110 -37.63 12.33 -8.88
N GLU A 111 -37.92 12.98 -7.76
CA GLU A 111 -37.42 14.33 -7.43
C GLU A 111 -36.05 14.25 -6.75
N SER A 112 -35.89 13.39 -5.74
CA SER A 112 -34.60 13.10 -5.12
C SER A 112 -34.55 11.72 -4.45
N VAL A 113 -33.33 11.19 -4.28
CA VAL A 113 -33.03 10.00 -3.47
C VAL A 113 -31.87 10.36 -2.55
N GLU A 114 -32.10 10.29 -1.25
CA GLU A 114 -31.16 10.74 -0.21
C GLU A 114 -30.96 9.61 0.82
N PHE A 115 -29.71 9.39 1.25
CA PHE A 115 -29.44 8.53 2.40
C PHE A 115 -29.69 9.31 3.69
N GLU A 116 -30.69 8.93 4.47
CA GLU A 116 -30.94 9.48 5.81
C GLU A 116 -29.96 8.88 6.81
N GLU A 117 -29.73 7.57 6.71
CA GLU A 117 -28.76 6.85 7.54
C GLU A 117 -28.09 5.76 6.71
N LEU A 118 -26.79 5.54 6.94
CA LEU A 118 -26.04 4.46 6.30
C LEU A 118 -24.94 3.99 7.23
N THR A 119 -25.22 2.91 7.95
CA THR A 119 -24.25 2.10 8.70
C THR A 119 -24.53 0.62 8.46
N LEU A 120 -23.46 -0.17 8.44
CA LEU A 120 -23.50 -1.63 8.39
C LEU A 120 -23.75 -2.24 9.79
N GLY A 121 -23.79 -1.43 10.84
CA GLY A 121 -24.06 -1.86 12.21
C GLY A 121 -22.80 -2.18 13.01
N SER A 122 -23.00 -2.61 14.25
CA SER A 122 -21.92 -2.90 15.20
C SER A 122 -21.35 -4.32 15.07
N LEU A 123 -22.05 -5.21 14.37
CA LEU A 123 -21.67 -6.62 14.25
C LEU A 123 -20.78 -6.86 13.01
N PRO A 124 -19.50 -7.23 13.19
CA PRO A 124 -18.59 -7.50 12.09
C PRO A 124 -18.89 -8.83 11.37
N PRO A 125 -18.43 -8.99 10.12
CA PRO A 125 -18.41 -10.27 9.47
C PRO A 125 -17.42 -11.22 10.14
N THR A 126 -17.73 -12.50 10.03
CA THR A 126 -16.93 -13.59 10.56
C THR A 126 -16.45 -14.49 9.44
N PHE A 127 -15.23 -14.99 9.59
CA PHE A 127 -14.61 -15.97 8.72
C PHE A 127 -14.61 -17.31 9.43
N GLN A 128 -15.40 -18.25 8.93
CA GLN A 128 -15.52 -19.57 9.56
C GLN A 128 -14.26 -20.42 9.33
N GLY A 129 -13.58 -20.23 8.21
CA GLY A 129 -12.31 -20.88 7.90
C GLY A 129 -11.75 -20.35 6.57
N MET A 130 -10.52 -20.71 6.25
CA MET A 130 -9.87 -20.31 5.00
C MET A 130 -9.14 -21.48 4.37
N LYS A 131 -9.35 -21.66 3.06
CA LYS A 131 -8.59 -22.59 2.24
C LYS A 131 -7.52 -21.81 1.47
N VAL A 132 -6.28 -22.30 1.44
CA VAL A 132 -5.14 -21.63 0.79
C VAL A 132 -4.44 -22.60 -0.16
N TYR A 133 -4.09 -22.13 -1.35
CA TYR A 133 -3.31 -22.89 -2.33
C TYR A 133 -2.31 -21.98 -3.04
N ILE A 134 -1.14 -22.54 -3.33
CA ILE A 134 -0.11 -21.90 -4.14
C ILE A 134 -0.19 -22.54 -5.52
N THR A 135 -0.32 -21.72 -6.57
CA THR A 135 -0.35 -22.23 -7.96
C THR A 135 1.07 -22.38 -8.51
N GLY A 136 1.24 -23.17 -9.57
CA GLY A 136 2.54 -23.36 -10.24
C GLY A 136 3.14 -22.07 -10.83
N GLU A 137 2.36 -21.00 -10.91
CA GLU A 137 2.73 -19.70 -11.50
C GLU A 137 3.25 -18.70 -10.46
N LYS A 138 3.58 -19.14 -9.24
CA LYS A 138 3.93 -18.27 -8.10
C LYS A 138 2.81 -17.27 -7.81
N GLU A 139 1.59 -17.77 -7.68
CA GLU A 139 0.45 -17.02 -7.18
C GLU A 139 -0.02 -17.62 -5.86
N LEU A 140 -0.43 -16.77 -4.92
CA LEU A 140 -1.06 -17.23 -3.68
C LEU A 140 -2.56 -17.04 -3.78
N MET A 141 -3.32 -18.11 -3.62
CA MET A 141 -4.77 -18.06 -3.70
C MET A 141 -5.42 -18.50 -2.40
N MET A 142 -6.44 -17.76 -2.00
CA MET A 142 -7.10 -17.87 -0.70
C MET A 142 -8.61 -17.85 -0.92
N GLN A 143 -9.31 -18.72 -0.22
CA GLN A 143 -10.77 -18.86 -0.23
C GLN A 143 -11.28 -18.80 1.21
N PRO A 144 -11.45 -17.59 1.77
CA PRO A 144 -12.06 -17.45 3.08
C PRO A 144 -13.57 -17.69 2.99
N SER A 145 -14.12 -18.46 3.93
CA SER A 145 -15.57 -18.65 4.10
C SER A 145 -16.14 -17.51 4.93
N PHE A 146 -16.78 -16.57 4.24
CA PHE A 146 -17.32 -15.33 4.79
C PHE A 146 -18.78 -15.53 5.20
N LYS A 147 -19.10 -15.21 6.45
CA LYS A 147 -20.48 -15.11 6.95
C LYS A 147 -20.67 -13.83 7.73
N TRP A 148 -21.70 -13.08 7.39
CA TRP A 148 -22.05 -11.84 8.07
C TRP A 148 -23.54 -11.84 8.37
N ALA A 149 -23.89 -11.64 9.64
CA ALA A 149 -25.25 -11.37 10.08
C ALA A 149 -25.18 -10.06 10.87
N GLY A 150 -25.40 -8.96 10.15
CA GLY A 150 -25.24 -7.62 10.67
C GLY A 150 -26.56 -7.03 11.14
N ASN A 151 -26.45 -5.97 11.93
CA ASN A 151 -27.55 -5.10 12.33
C ASN A 151 -27.44 -3.74 11.62
N PRO A 152 -27.50 -3.70 10.28
CA PRO A 152 -27.32 -2.46 9.56
C PRO A 152 -28.50 -1.51 9.80
N ASN A 153 -28.21 -0.21 9.69
CA ASN A 153 -29.23 0.81 9.60
C ASN A 153 -29.01 1.62 8.33
N ILE A 154 -29.69 1.20 7.27
CA ILE A 154 -29.61 1.79 5.94
C ILE A 154 -30.99 2.36 5.62
N SER A 155 -31.13 3.66 5.76
CA SER A 155 -32.38 4.39 5.52
C SER A 155 -32.24 5.31 4.32
N ILE A 156 -33.08 5.10 3.31
CA ILE A 156 -33.10 5.87 2.06
C ILE A 156 -34.45 6.57 1.94
N ALA A 157 -34.42 7.89 1.87
CA ALA A 157 -35.57 8.71 1.54
C ALA A 157 -35.66 8.92 0.03
N VAL A 158 -36.82 8.62 -0.54
CA VAL A 158 -37.16 8.93 -1.93
C VAL A 158 -38.28 9.95 -1.96
N LYS A 159 -38.05 11.07 -2.65
CA LYS A 159 -39.05 12.11 -2.90
C LYS A 159 -39.53 11.96 -4.34
N ALA A 160 -40.83 11.76 -4.54
CA ALA A 160 -41.43 11.70 -5.87
C ALA A 160 -42.89 12.14 -5.80
N PHE A 161 -43.33 12.94 -6.79
CA PHE A 161 -44.71 13.42 -6.90
C PHE A 161 -45.21 14.16 -5.65
N GLY A 162 -44.32 14.91 -4.97
CA GLY A 162 -44.62 15.61 -3.72
C GLY A 162 -44.76 14.71 -2.48
N LEU A 163 -44.48 13.41 -2.57
CA LEU A 163 -44.48 12.46 -1.44
C LEU A 163 -43.06 12.03 -1.10
N LYS A 164 -42.75 11.95 0.20
CA LYS A 164 -41.50 11.40 0.73
C LYS A 164 -41.77 10.00 1.28
N ALA A 165 -41.11 8.98 0.74
CA ALA A 165 -41.13 7.62 1.27
C ALA A 165 -39.74 7.22 1.76
N THR A 166 -39.64 6.71 2.98
CA THR A 166 -38.39 6.15 3.52
C THR A 166 -38.42 4.63 3.41
N VAL A 167 -37.41 4.07 2.75
CA VAL A 167 -37.11 2.64 2.68
C VAL A 167 -35.95 2.36 3.62
N GLN A 168 -36.12 1.43 4.54
CA GLN A 168 -35.07 1.01 5.48
C GLN A 168 -34.73 -0.46 5.24
N VAL A 169 -33.44 -0.77 5.11
CA VAL A 169 -32.93 -2.15 5.10
C VAL A 169 -32.44 -2.50 6.50
N VAL A 170 -32.90 -3.65 7.01
CA VAL A 170 -32.59 -4.19 8.34
C VAL A 170 -32.15 -5.65 8.23
N ASP A 171 -31.57 -6.22 9.28
CA ASP A 171 -31.30 -7.66 9.40
C ASP A 171 -30.57 -8.29 8.19
N LEU A 172 -29.47 -7.67 7.73
CA LEU A 172 -28.71 -8.12 6.57
C LEU A 172 -27.85 -9.34 6.91
N GLN A 173 -28.04 -10.42 6.17
CA GLN A 173 -27.23 -11.62 6.21
C GLN A 173 -26.57 -11.87 4.85
N ILE A 174 -25.27 -12.13 4.86
CA ILE A 174 -24.49 -12.44 3.66
C ILE A 174 -23.58 -13.63 3.93
N PHE A 175 -23.70 -14.66 3.09
CA PHE A 175 -22.77 -15.79 3.07
C PHE A 175 -22.10 -15.90 1.70
N ALA A 176 -20.78 -15.96 1.67
CA ALA A 176 -20.01 -16.00 0.43
C ALA A 176 -18.67 -16.72 0.62
N ILE A 177 -18.12 -17.23 -0.49
CA ILE A 177 -16.77 -17.78 -0.53
C ILE A 177 -16.00 -17.05 -1.64
N PRO A 178 -15.44 -15.86 -1.32
CA PRO A 178 -14.60 -15.15 -2.28
C PRO A 178 -13.30 -15.90 -2.54
N ARG A 179 -12.86 -15.93 -3.79
CA ARG A 179 -11.55 -16.36 -4.26
C ARG A 179 -10.66 -15.13 -4.40
N ILE A 180 -9.67 -15.03 -3.52
CA ILE A 180 -8.66 -13.96 -3.47
C ILE A 180 -7.34 -14.51 -4.01
N THR A 181 -6.75 -13.88 -5.02
CA THR A 181 -5.49 -14.29 -5.64
C THR A 181 -4.46 -13.16 -5.56
N LEU A 182 -3.28 -13.41 -5.02
CA LEU A 182 -2.16 -12.48 -5.00
C LEU A 182 -1.22 -12.83 -6.15
N LYS A 183 -1.12 -11.93 -7.14
CA LYS A 183 -0.25 -12.15 -8.30
C LYS A 183 0.19 -10.86 -9.01
N PRO A 184 1.38 -10.87 -9.65
CA PRO A 184 2.46 -11.84 -9.44
C PRO A 184 3.04 -11.71 -8.02
N LEU A 185 3.60 -12.79 -7.48
CA LEU A 185 4.48 -12.69 -6.32
C LEU A 185 5.82 -12.06 -6.73
N VAL A 186 6.32 -11.12 -5.92
CA VAL A 186 7.56 -10.38 -6.17
C VAL A 186 8.51 -10.49 -4.96
N PRO A 187 9.84 -10.41 -5.15
CA PRO A 187 10.80 -10.56 -4.04
C PRO A 187 10.93 -9.31 -3.14
N ARG A 188 10.08 -8.30 -3.36
CA ARG A 188 10.06 -7.04 -2.62
C ARG A 188 8.73 -6.90 -1.89
N PHE A 189 8.77 -6.51 -0.61
CA PHE A 189 7.57 -6.24 0.18
C PHE A 189 6.61 -5.29 -0.57
N PRO A 190 5.29 -5.58 -0.63
CA PRO A 190 4.52 -6.58 0.16
C PRO A 190 4.56 -8.02 -0.38
N CYS A 191 5.48 -8.33 -1.30
CA CYS A 191 5.73 -9.64 -1.90
C CYS A 191 4.72 -10.05 -2.98
N PHE A 192 3.82 -9.16 -3.37
CA PHE A 192 2.89 -9.33 -4.49
C PHE A 192 2.56 -7.98 -5.10
N ALA A 193 2.22 -7.97 -6.39
CA ALA A 193 1.94 -6.73 -7.10
C ALA A 193 0.45 -6.40 -7.24
N ASN A 194 -0.44 -7.40 -7.31
CA ASN A 194 -1.89 -7.18 -7.36
C ASN A 194 -2.65 -8.20 -6.50
N ILE A 195 -3.86 -7.82 -6.10
CA ILE A 195 -4.87 -8.70 -5.50
C ILE A 195 -6.01 -8.84 -6.51
N TYR A 196 -6.46 -10.06 -6.78
CA TYR A 196 -7.63 -10.34 -7.60
C TYR A 196 -8.71 -10.97 -6.74
N VAL A 197 -9.94 -10.48 -6.80
CA VAL A 197 -11.06 -11.02 -6.03
C VAL A 197 -12.17 -11.46 -6.98
N SER A 198 -12.70 -12.67 -6.80
CA SER A 198 -13.87 -13.19 -7.51
C SER A 198 -14.75 -14.00 -6.56
N LEU A 199 -15.99 -14.27 -6.95
CA LEU A 199 -16.89 -15.20 -6.29
C LEU A 199 -16.89 -16.51 -7.06
N ILE A 200 -16.80 -17.62 -6.35
CA ILE A 200 -16.83 -18.96 -6.96
C ILE A 200 -18.28 -19.36 -7.25
N GLU A 201 -19.18 -18.98 -6.37
CA GLU A 201 -20.60 -19.29 -6.41
C GLU A 201 -21.40 -18.01 -6.14
N LYS A 202 -22.69 -18.04 -6.50
CA LYS A 202 -23.60 -16.93 -6.18
C LYS A 202 -23.66 -16.76 -4.65
N PRO A 203 -23.50 -15.54 -4.12
CA PRO A 203 -23.57 -15.33 -2.68
C PRO A 203 -25.01 -15.51 -2.20
N HIS A 204 -25.15 -16.00 -0.97
CA HIS A 204 -26.43 -15.94 -0.26
C HIS A 204 -26.57 -14.55 0.36
N VAL A 205 -27.67 -13.87 0.06
CA VAL A 205 -27.98 -12.54 0.59
C VAL A 205 -29.42 -12.56 1.07
N ASP A 206 -29.61 -12.22 2.34
CA ASP A 206 -30.90 -12.10 2.99
C ASP A 206 -30.97 -10.74 3.73
N PHE A 207 -32.13 -10.11 3.78
CA PHE A 207 -32.33 -8.81 4.42
C PHE A 207 -33.82 -8.54 4.67
N GLY A 208 -34.11 -7.84 5.76
CA GLY A 208 -35.42 -7.25 6.01
C GLY A 208 -35.56 -5.89 5.32
N LEU A 209 -36.79 -5.54 4.94
CA LEU A 209 -37.09 -4.25 4.30
C LEU A 209 -38.33 -3.62 4.90
N LYS A 210 -38.20 -2.39 5.40
CA LYS A 210 -39.30 -1.58 5.92
C LYS A 210 -39.58 -0.41 4.97
N LEU A 211 -40.86 -0.11 4.73
CA LEU A 211 -41.31 1.07 3.98
C LEU A 211 -42.23 1.88 4.89
N LEU A 212 -41.91 3.16 5.13
CA LEU A 212 -42.69 4.03 6.02
C LEU A 212 -42.90 3.41 7.43
N GLY A 213 -41.93 2.64 7.91
CA GLY A 213 -42.00 1.93 9.19
C GLY A 213 -42.81 0.62 9.18
N ALA A 214 -43.50 0.29 8.09
CA ALA A 214 -44.19 -1.00 7.93
C ALA A 214 -43.25 -2.05 7.32
N ASP A 215 -43.34 -3.28 7.81
CA ASP A 215 -42.54 -4.40 7.32
C ASP A 215 -43.05 -4.87 5.94
N LEU A 216 -42.24 -4.63 4.91
CA LEU A 216 -42.56 -4.94 3.51
C LEU A 216 -42.42 -6.43 3.18
N MET A 217 -41.87 -7.21 4.11
CA MET A 217 -41.75 -8.68 4.03
C MET A 217 -43.12 -9.38 4.03
N SER A 218 -44.19 -8.64 4.34
CA SER A 218 -45.58 -9.11 4.32
C SER A 218 -46.25 -9.09 2.94
N ILE A 219 -45.60 -8.52 1.90
CA ILE A 219 -46.12 -8.47 0.52
C ILE A 219 -45.64 -9.69 -0.28
N PRO A 220 -46.51 -10.66 -0.63
CA PRO A 220 -46.10 -11.87 -1.35
C PRO A 220 -45.49 -11.55 -2.72
N GLY A 221 -44.33 -12.14 -3.03
CA GLY A 221 -43.65 -12.06 -4.34
C GLY A 221 -42.65 -10.90 -4.51
N LEU A 222 -42.86 -9.75 -3.83
CA LEU A 222 -41.96 -8.59 -3.95
C LEU A 222 -40.58 -8.84 -3.32
N TYR A 223 -40.57 -9.51 -2.17
CA TYR A 223 -39.36 -9.87 -1.44
C TYR A 223 -38.45 -10.82 -2.23
N GLY A 224 -39.00 -11.92 -2.74
CA GLY A 224 -38.23 -12.89 -3.54
C GLY A 224 -37.68 -12.29 -4.83
N PHE A 225 -38.42 -11.37 -5.48
CA PHE A 225 -37.94 -10.65 -6.65
C PHE A 225 -36.73 -9.76 -6.32
N ALA A 226 -36.78 -9.00 -5.22
CA ALA A 226 -35.67 -8.15 -4.81
C ALA A 226 -34.41 -8.99 -4.53
N GLN A 227 -34.54 -10.07 -3.76
CA GLN A 227 -33.43 -10.98 -3.45
C GLN A 227 -32.76 -11.57 -4.71
N GLU A 228 -33.54 -12.08 -5.66
CA GLU A 228 -33.00 -12.66 -6.90
C GLU A 228 -32.30 -11.61 -7.77
N LEU A 229 -32.87 -10.41 -7.90
CA LEU A 229 -32.24 -9.31 -8.64
C LEU A 229 -30.84 -8.98 -8.09
N ILE A 230 -30.69 -8.96 -6.77
CA ILE A 230 -29.42 -8.64 -6.11
C ILE A 230 -28.39 -9.74 -6.31
N LYS A 231 -28.80 -11.00 -6.08
CA LYS A 231 -27.94 -12.15 -6.31
C LYS A 231 -27.42 -12.16 -7.75
N ASP A 232 -28.28 -11.86 -8.71
CA ASP A 232 -27.91 -11.81 -10.12
C ASP A 232 -26.97 -10.65 -10.46
N GLN A 233 -27.19 -9.44 -9.92
CA GLN A 233 -26.27 -8.32 -10.13
C GLN A 233 -24.88 -8.59 -9.55
N VAL A 234 -24.81 -9.09 -8.31
CA VAL A 234 -23.53 -9.40 -7.66
C VAL A 234 -22.81 -10.54 -8.38
N ALA A 235 -23.54 -11.58 -8.79
CA ALA A 235 -22.99 -12.68 -9.58
C ALA A 235 -22.48 -12.19 -10.94
N ASN A 236 -23.23 -11.36 -11.65
CA ASN A 236 -22.82 -10.84 -12.95
C ASN A 236 -21.54 -10.00 -12.89
N MET A 237 -21.24 -9.36 -11.77
CA MET A 237 -20.03 -8.53 -11.67
C MET A 237 -18.79 -9.35 -11.26
N TYR A 238 -18.94 -10.34 -10.38
CA TYR A 238 -17.81 -10.96 -9.69
C TYR A 238 -17.78 -12.48 -9.73
N LEU A 239 -18.82 -13.15 -10.23
CA LEU A 239 -18.76 -14.58 -10.43
C LEU A 239 -17.64 -14.88 -11.43
N TRP A 240 -16.78 -15.84 -11.07
CA TRP A 240 -15.71 -16.31 -11.93
C TRP A 240 -16.26 -16.59 -13.35
N PRO A 241 -15.57 -16.18 -14.43
CA PRO A 241 -14.18 -15.71 -14.51
C PRO A 241 -13.97 -14.21 -14.25
N ARG A 242 -15.03 -13.46 -13.95
CA ARG A 242 -14.90 -12.02 -13.69
C ARG A 242 -14.16 -11.79 -12.38
N THR A 243 -13.13 -10.94 -12.42
CA THR A 243 -12.29 -10.64 -11.27
C THR A 243 -12.18 -9.14 -11.05
N LEU A 244 -12.20 -8.74 -9.79
CA LEU A 244 -11.82 -7.41 -9.36
C LEU A 244 -10.31 -7.37 -9.14
N GLN A 245 -9.59 -6.60 -9.95
CA GLN A 245 -8.16 -6.37 -9.77
C GLN A 245 -7.91 -5.14 -8.89
N VAL A 246 -7.06 -5.30 -7.88
CA VAL A 246 -6.58 -4.24 -7.01
C VAL A 246 -5.06 -4.17 -7.16
N PRO A 247 -4.52 -3.18 -7.88
CA PRO A 247 -3.08 -3.00 -8.02
C PRO A 247 -2.48 -2.47 -6.71
N ILE A 248 -1.40 -3.09 -6.26
CA ILE A 248 -0.70 -2.76 -5.01
C ILE A 248 0.66 -2.11 -5.29
N MET A 249 1.39 -2.63 -6.28
CA MET A 249 2.63 -2.03 -6.75
C MET A 249 2.88 -2.37 -8.23
N ASP A 250 3.73 -1.57 -8.87
CA ASP A 250 4.18 -1.83 -10.24
C ASP A 250 5.13 -3.06 -10.27
N PRO A 251 4.74 -4.18 -10.91
CA PRO A 251 5.56 -5.38 -10.98
C PRO A 251 6.91 -5.15 -11.68
N ALA A 252 6.97 -4.24 -12.66
CA ALA A 252 8.19 -3.98 -13.44
C ALA A 252 9.28 -3.36 -12.57
N LYS A 253 8.90 -2.41 -11.71
CA LYS A 253 9.80 -1.76 -10.74
C LYS A 253 10.24 -2.70 -9.63
N ALA A 254 9.41 -3.68 -9.26
CA ALA A 254 9.70 -4.64 -8.20
C ALA A 254 10.71 -5.72 -8.63
N LEU A 255 10.74 -6.08 -9.92
CA LEU A 255 11.54 -7.18 -10.47
C LEU A 255 12.96 -6.79 -10.92
N LYS A 256 13.33 -5.49 -10.88
CA LYS A 256 14.64 -4.98 -11.35
C LYS A 256 15.06 -5.58 -12.70
N ARG A 257 14.14 -5.57 -13.66
CA ARG A 257 14.36 -6.11 -15.00
C ARG A 257 15.49 -5.33 -15.69
N PRO A 258 16.30 -5.99 -16.54
CA PRO A 258 17.18 -5.29 -17.47
C PRO A 258 16.36 -4.30 -18.32
N VAL A 259 16.79 -3.05 -18.38
CA VAL A 259 16.16 -1.97 -19.17
C VAL A 259 17.12 -1.37 -20.22
N GLY A 260 18.37 -1.82 -20.25
CA GLY A 260 19.33 -1.45 -21.29
C GLY A 260 20.70 -2.08 -21.09
N ILE A 261 21.62 -1.82 -22.01
CA ILE A 261 23.04 -2.19 -21.91
C ILE A 261 23.88 -0.94 -22.06
N ILE A 262 24.93 -0.81 -21.24
CA ILE A 262 25.98 0.19 -21.46
C ILE A 262 27.24 -0.50 -21.99
N HIS A 263 27.68 -0.04 -23.15
CA HIS A 263 28.98 -0.38 -23.73
C HIS A 263 30.01 0.63 -23.22
N VAL A 264 31.14 0.11 -22.75
CA VAL A 264 32.22 0.89 -22.16
C VAL A 264 33.53 0.50 -22.82
N LYS A 265 34.14 1.42 -23.56
CA LYS A 265 35.49 1.26 -24.08
C LYS A 265 36.46 2.10 -23.28
N VAL A 266 37.41 1.44 -22.62
CA VAL A 266 38.51 2.12 -21.92
C VAL A 266 39.65 2.33 -22.92
N LEU A 267 39.78 3.57 -23.42
CA LEU A 267 40.80 3.89 -24.41
C LEU A 267 42.18 3.97 -23.74
N ARG A 268 42.37 4.98 -22.89
CA ARG A 268 43.67 5.31 -22.30
C ARG A 268 43.56 6.19 -21.06
N ALA A 269 44.64 6.28 -20.30
CA ALA A 269 44.83 7.30 -19.29
C ALA A 269 46.04 8.16 -19.61
N MET A 270 46.06 9.38 -19.08
CA MET A 270 47.11 10.37 -19.33
C MET A 270 47.54 11.02 -18.02
N ASN A 271 48.85 11.28 -17.91
CA ASN A 271 49.46 12.01 -16.80
C ASN A 271 49.09 11.43 -15.43
N LEU A 272 49.04 10.10 -15.31
CA LEU A 272 48.72 9.46 -14.04
C LEU A 272 49.75 9.85 -12.97
N LYS A 273 49.26 10.11 -11.76
CA LYS A 273 50.14 10.46 -10.63
C LYS A 273 50.94 9.23 -10.19
N LYS A 274 52.27 9.33 -10.27
CA LYS A 274 53.20 8.35 -9.74
C LYS A 274 52.97 8.11 -8.24
N LYS A 275 52.84 6.85 -7.83
CA LYS A 275 52.70 6.48 -6.41
C LYS A 275 54.02 6.10 -5.76
N ASP A 276 54.94 5.51 -6.54
CA ASP A 276 56.24 5.10 -6.02
C ASP A 276 57.34 6.16 -6.19
N LEU A 277 58.07 6.44 -5.11
CA LEU A 277 59.25 7.32 -5.16
C LEU A 277 60.40 6.71 -5.99
N LEU A 278 60.54 5.38 -6.02
CA LEU A 278 61.67 4.68 -6.63
C LEU A 278 61.29 3.67 -7.74
N GLY A 279 60.00 3.33 -7.89
CA GLY A 279 59.44 2.42 -8.91
C GLY A 279 58.79 3.14 -10.09
N ALA A 280 58.24 2.40 -11.06
CA ALA A 280 57.42 2.94 -12.14
C ALA A 280 56.03 2.29 -12.05
N SER A 281 54.96 3.09 -12.06
CA SER A 281 53.59 2.62 -11.84
C SER A 281 53.09 1.70 -12.96
N ASP A 282 52.34 0.67 -12.56
CA ASP A 282 51.75 -0.40 -13.36
C ASP A 282 50.20 -0.28 -13.36
N PRO A 283 49.61 0.70 -14.06
CA PRO A 283 48.18 0.96 -13.96
C PRO A 283 47.28 -0.10 -14.62
N TYR A 284 46.10 -0.28 -14.02
CA TYR A 284 44.93 -0.92 -14.62
C TYR A 284 43.63 -0.25 -14.16
N VAL A 285 42.55 -0.49 -14.90
CA VAL A 285 41.22 0.10 -14.64
C VAL A 285 40.27 -0.99 -14.18
N LYS A 286 39.48 -0.69 -13.14
CA LYS A 286 38.40 -1.53 -12.62
C LYS A 286 37.08 -0.78 -12.78
N LEU A 287 36.11 -1.44 -13.41
CA LEU A 287 34.79 -0.92 -13.75
C LEU A 287 33.69 -1.68 -13.02
N LYS A 288 32.65 -0.98 -12.55
CA LYS A 288 31.40 -1.58 -12.03
C LYS A 288 30.23 -0.60 -12.16
N LEU A 289 29.00 -1.11 -12.20
CA LEU A 289 27.81 -0.29 -12.01
C LEU A 289 27.50 -0.15 -10.51
N THR A 290 26.90 0.98 -10.11
CA THR A 290 26.37 1.17 -8.75
C THR A 290 25.40 0.04 -8.39
N ASP A 291 25.51 -0.46 -7.15
CA ASP A 291 24.79 -1.61 -6.60
C ASP A 291 25.07 -2.99 -7.21
N ASP A 292 25.97 -3.08 -8.20
CA ASP A 292 26.42 -4.36 -8.75
C ASP A 292 27.61 -4.92 -7.97
N LYS A 293 27.58 -6.24 -7.70
CA LYS A 293 28.69 -6.94 -7.03
C LYS A 293 29.78 -7.35 -8.01
N LEU A 294 29.45 -7.42 -9.30
CA LEU A 294 30.37 -7.82 -10.35
C LEU A 294 31.16 -6.60 -10.86
N SER A 295 32.47 -6.77 -10.99
CA SER A 295 33.37 -5.75 -11.54
C SER A 295 34.26 -6.35 -12.62
N LYS A 296 34.50 -5.61 -13.70
CA LYS A 296 35.41 -6.00 -14.78
C LYS A 296 36.70 -5.18 -14.70
N LYS A 297 37.81 -5.66 -15.23
CA LYS A 297 39.10 -4.96 -15.18
C LYS A 297 39.88 -5.08 -16.49
N THR A 298 40.69 -4.07 -16.80
CA THR A 298 41.64 -4.11 -17.92
C THR A 298 42.91 -4.89 -17.54
N PRO A 299 43.73 -5.29 -18.53
CA PRO A 299 45.08 -5.76 -18.29
C PRO A 299 45.96 -4.69 -17.63
N VAL A 300 46.95 -5.13 -16.87
CA VAL A 300 47.96 -4.26 -16.25
C VAL A 300 48.95 -3.80 -17.31
N LYS A 301 49.23 -2.50 -17.36
CA LYS A 301 50.25 -1.91 -18.25
C LYS A 301 51.45 -1.53 -17.42
N HIS A 302 52.57 -2.21 -17.61
CA HIS A 302 53.74 -2.01 -16.77
C HIS A 302 54.48 -0.71 -17.08
N LYS A 303 54.94 -0.03 -16.03
CA LYS A 303 55.82 1.15 -16.05
C LYS A 303 55.33 2.27 -16.97
N ASN A 304 54.03 2.53 -16.98
CA ASN A 304 53.42 3.45 -17.93
C ASN A 304 52.40 4.39 -17.27
N LEU A 305 52.70 5.69 -17.22
CA LEU A 305 51.77 6.72 -16.70
C LEU A 305 50.80 7.28 -17.75
N ASN A 306 50.96 6.85 -19.01
CA ASN A 306 50.07 7.16 -20.12
C ASN A 306 49.62 5.85 -20.83
N PRO A 307 49.00 4.91 -20.09
CA PRO A 307 48.64 3.59 -20.62
C PRO A 307 47.51 3.68 -21.66
N GLU A 308 47.63 2.88 -22.71
CA GLU A 308 46.54 2.64 -23.68
C GLU A 308 46.09 1.18 -23.57
N TRP A 309 44.79 0.99 -23.33
CA TRP A 309 44.17 -0.34 -23.17
C TRP A 309 43.35 -0.72 -24.40
N ASN A 310 42.49 0.19 -24.89
CA ASN A 310 41.53 -0.08 -25.97
C ASN A 310 40.66 -1.32 -25.70
N GLU A 311 40.22 -1.47 -24.45
CA GLU A 311 39.47 -2.62 -23.96
C GLU A 311 37.97 -2.32 -23.87
N GLU A 312 37.11 -3.26 -24.27
CA GLU A 312 35.66 -3.08 -24.33
C GLU A 312 34.94 -3.96 -23.29
N PHE A 313 33.93 -3.39 -22.64
CA PHE A 313 33.15 -4.04 -21.60
C PHE A 313 31.66 -3.72 -21.75
N ASN A 314 30.82 -4.72 -21.49
CA ASN A 314 29.36 -4.56 -21.48
C ASN A 314 28.82 -4.73 -20.06
N PHE A 315 27.90 -3.86 -19.65
CA PHE A 315 27.17 -3.97 -18.38
C PHE A 315 25.65 -3.87 -18.61
N VAL A 316 24.89 -4.67 -17.86
CA VAL A 316 23.43 -4.68 -17.92
C VAL A 316 22.88 -3.61 -16.98
N VAL A 317 22.06 -2.71 -17.53
CA VAL A 317 21.44 -1.61 -16.82
C VAL A 317 20.04 -2.04 -16.37
N ARG A 318 19.74 -1.89 -15.08
CA ARG A 318 18.44 -2.22 -14.46
C ARG A 318 17.65 -0.96 -14.12
N ASP A 319 18.35 0.12 -13.81
CA ASP A 319 17.76 1.43 -13.53
C ASP A 319 18.73 2.55 -13.94
N PRO A 320 18.59 3.13 -15.15
CA PRO A 320 19.46 4.18 -15.65
C PRO A 320 19.35 5.47 -14.84
N GLN A 321 18.26 5.67 -14.08
CA GLN A 321 18.04 6.89 -13.31
C GLN A 321 18.89 6.93 -12.04
N SER A 322 19.09 5.76 -11.39
CA SER A 322 19.86 5.66 -10.15
C SER A 322 21.28 5.13 -10.33
N GLN A 323 21.56 4.34 -11.37
CA GLN A 323 22.87 3.73 -11.55
C GLN A 323 23.92 4.68 -12.14
N ALA A 324 25.17 4.53 -11.70
CA ALA A 324 26.35 5.17 -12.28
C ALA A 324 27.41 4.13 -12.64
N LEU A 325 28.20 4.38 -13.69
CA LEU A 325 29.39 3.62 -14.02
C LEU A 325 30.55 4.13 -13.18
N GLU A 326 31.02 3.33 -12.22
CA GLU A 326 32.19 3.64 -11.41
C GLU A 326 33.46 3.15 -12.10
N ILE A 327 34.42 4.07 -12.22
CA ILE A 327 35.72 3.87 -12.86
C ILE A 327 36.79 4.07 -11.78
N HIS A 328 37.63 3.06 -11.57
CA HIS A 328 38.70 3.12 -10.60
C HIS A 328 40.03 2.73 -11.24
N VAL A 329 41.02 3.61 -11.13
CA VAL A 329 42.38 3.37 -11.62
C VAL A 329 43.27 2.99 -10.43
N TYR A 330 43.96 1.86 -10.58
CA TYR A 330 44.83 1.28 -9.57
C TYR A 330 46.22 1.06 -10.14
N ASP A 331 47.22 1.23 -9.27
CA ASP A 331 48.59 0.79 -9.47
C ASP A 331 48.70 -0.65 -8.99
N TRP A 332 49.11 -1.58 -9.88
CA TRP A 332 49.26 -2.98 -9.52
C TRP A 332 50.52 -3.19 -8.69
N GLU A 333 50.38 -3.93 -7.59
CA GLU A 333 51.48 -4.25 -6.68
C GLU A 333 51.67 -5.76 -6.59
N GLN A 334 52.91 -6.23 -6.67
CA GLN A 334 53.22 -7.66 -6.60
C GLN A 334 52.91 -8.26 -5.22
N VAL A 335 53.01 -7.45 -4.16
CA VAL A 335 52.75 -7.86 -2.77
C VAL A 335 51.99 -6.76 -2.04
N GLY A 336 50.79 -7.07 -1.52
CA GLY A 336 50.00 -6.15 -0.72
C GLY A 336 48.72 -5.65 -1.41
N LYS A 337 48.20 -4.51 -0.94
CA LYS A 337 46.99 -3.87 -1.51
C LYS A 337 47.41 -2.96 -2.66
N HIS A 338 46.78 -3.14 -3.82
CA HIS A 338 46.99 -2.30 -4.99
C HIS A 338 46.61 -0.85 -4.69
N ASP A 339 47.41 0.06 -5.21
CA ASP A 339 47.43 1.43 -4.74
C ASP A 339 46.49 2.28 -5.59
N LYS A 340 45.46 2.88 -4.97
CA LYS A 340 44.47 3.64 -5.75
C LYS A 340 45.09 4.92 -6.30
N MET A 341 45.13 5.05 -7.62
CA MET A 341 45.64 6.23 -8.32
C MET A 341 44.56 7.31 -8.44
N GLY A 342 43.32 6.89 -8.71
CA GLY A 342 42.14 7.77 -8.67
C GLY A 342 40.85 7.08 -9.07
N MET A 343 39.75 7.83 -9.08
CA MET A 343 38.44 7.36 -9.50
C MET A 343 37.59 8.46 -10.11
N ASN A 344 36.59 8.05 -10.87
CA ASN A 344 35.48 8.91 -11.28
C ASN A 344 34.22 8.03 -11.42
N ALA A 345 33.04 8.64 -11.50
CA ALA A 345 31.83 7.93 -11.84
C ALA A 345 30.98 8.73 -12.82
N VAL A 346 30.33 8.03 -13.73
CA VAL A 346 29.48 8.61 -14.77
C VAL A 346 28.05 8.18 -14.50
N PRO A 347 27.15 9.08 -14.07
CA PRO A 347 25.73 8.76 -13.93
C PRO A 347 25.14 8.35 -15.28
N LEU A 348 24.43 7.22 -15.33
CA LEU A 348 23.87 6.72 -16.59
C LEU A 348 22.79 7.64 -17.16
N LYS A 349 22.06 8.35 -16.29
CA LYS A 349 21.09 9.39 -16.67
C LYS A 349 21.69 10.54 -17.50
N ASP A 350 23.01 10.77 -17.43
CA ASP A 350 23.70 11.84 -18.16
C ASP A 350 24.19 11.36 -19.54
N LEU A 351 23.92 10.10 -19.90
CA LEU A 351 24.23 9.51 -21.20
C LEU A 351 23.00 9.53 -22.11
N PRO A 352 23.06 10.21 -23.26
CA PRO A 352 22.00 10.12 -24.25
C PRO A 352 21.86 8.69 -24.80
N PRO A 353 20.62 8.18 -24.95
CA PRO A 353 20.34 6.90 -25.60
C PRO A 353 20.95 6.75 -27.00
N ASN A 354 21.56 5.60 -27.26
CA ASN A 354 22.13 5.16 -28.55
C ASN A 354 23.21 6.07 -29.15
N GLU A 355 23.75 7.00 -28.36
CA GLU A 355 24.78 7.93 -28.81
C GLU A 355 26.14 7.55 -28.21
N LEU A 356 27.18 7.59 -29.06
CA LEU A 356 28.56 7.39 -28.62
C LEU A 356 29.07 8.67 -27.97
N LYS A 357 29.40 8.59 -26.68
CA LYS A 357 29.96 9.70 -25.92
C LYS A 357 31.40 9.40 -25.54
N VAL A 358 32.34 10.14 -26.14
CA VAL A 358 33.75 10.11 -25.74
C VAL A 358 33.94 11.12 -24.61
N MET A 359 34.46 10.68 -23.48
CA MET A 359 34.63 11.52 -22.30
C MET A 359 36.03 11.45 -21.75
N THR A 360 36.61 12.61 -21.50
CA THR A 360 37.85 12.79 -20.73
C THR A 360 37.48 13.13 -19.30
N LEU A 361 37.83 12.25 -18.36
CA LEU A 361 37.47 12.35 -16.95
C LEU A 361 38.71 12.61 -16.10
N ASP A 362 38.69 13.69 -15.32
CA ASP A 362 39.72 13.95 -14.30
C ASP A 362 39.59 12.93 -13.16
N LEU A 363 40.71 12.33 -12.75
CA LEU A 363 40.72 11.36 -11.67
C LEU A 363 40.69 12.04 -10.31
N LEU A 364 39.70 11.71 -9.50
CA LEU A 364 39.51 12.21 -8.14
C LEU A 364 40.08 11.24 -7.10
N LYS A 365 40.35 11.74 -5.89
CA LYS A 365 40.73 10.87 -4.77
C LYS A 365 39.52 10.06 -4.30
N ASN A 366 38.36 10.71 -4.19
CA ASN A 366 37.09 10.11 -3.83
C ASN A 366 35.90 10.90 -4.39
N MET A 367 34.70 10.35 -4.21
CA MET A 367 33.45 10.92 -4.73
C MET A 367 32.84 12.00 -3.81
N ASN A 368 33.55 12.46 -2.76
CA ASN A 368 33.07 13.54 -1.91
C ASN A 368 33.41 14.90 -2.55
N PRO A 369 32.43 15.68 -3.03
CA PRO A 369 32.70 16.94 -3.71
C PRO A 369 33.38 17.99 -2.81
N ASN A 370 33.30 17.85 -1.49
CA ASN A 370 33.88 18.79 -0.52
C ASN A 370 35.26 18.36 0.01
N ASP A 371 35.87 17.29 -0.50
CA ASP A 371 37.23 16.89 -0.09
C ASP A 371 38.28 17.77 -0.80
N PRO A 372 39.04 18.62 -0.09
CA PRO A 372 40.05 19.50 -0.71
C PRO A 372 41.16 18.73 -1.44
N GLN A 373 41.28 17.42 -1.21
CA GLN A 373 42.24 16.59 -1.93
C GLN A 373 41.81 16.21 -3.35
N ASN A 374 40.57 16.51 -3.73
CA ASN A 374 40.08 16.38 -5.10
C ASN A 374 40.57 17.50 -6.02
N ASP A 375 41.00 18.65 -5.47
CA ASP A 375 41.63 19.74 -6.25
C ASP A 375 43.04 19.38 -6.76
N LYS A 376 43.63 18.30 -6.25
CA LYS A 376 44.95 17.82 -6.69
C LYS A 376 44.80 16.97 -7.94
N PHE A 377 45.41 17.43 -9.04
CA PHE A 377 45.48 16.67 -10.30
C PHE A 377 46.13 15.28 -10.11
N ARG A 378 45.47 14.23 -10.59
CA ARG A 378 45.90 12.82 -10.47
C ARG A 378 46.00 12.08 -11.80
N GLY A 379 45.83 12.80 -12.90
CA GLY A 379 45.72 12.26 -14.24
C GLY A 379 44.28 12.22 -14.74
N GLN A 380 44.14 11.87 -16.01
CA GLN A 380 42.88 11.81 -16.74
C GLN A 380 42.69 10.41 -17.31
N ILE A 381 41.44 9.99 -17.47
CA ILE A 381 41.08 8.77 -18.19
C ILE A 381 40.10 9.10 -19.30
N ILE A 382 40.31 8.52 -20.47
CA ILE A 382 39.45 8.70 -21.64
C ILE A 382 38.68 7.40 -21.87
N VAL A 383 37.36 7.50 -21.90
CA VAL A 383 36.44 6.38 -22.12
C VAL A 383 35.43 6.73 -23.21
N GLU A 384 35.03 5.74 -24.00
CA GLU A 384 33.87 5.84 -24.88
C GLU A 384 32.71 5.07 -24.25
N LEU A 385 31.55 5.72 -24.17
CA LEU A 385 30.35 5.17 -23.57
C LEU A 385 29.22 5.19 -24.57
N THR A 386 28.45 4.12 -24.63
CA THR A 386 27.19 4.08 -25.38
C THR A 386 26.14 3.38 -24.55
N TYR A 387 25.13 4.11 -24.10
CA TYR A 387 23.98 3.53 -23.41
C TYR A 387 22.90 3.20 -24.43
N LYS A 388 22.50 1.94 -24.53
CA LYS A 388 21.43 1.47 -25.41
C LYS A 388 20.23 1.02 -24.57
N PRO A 389 19.18 1.86 -24.40
CA PRO A 389 17.97 1.44 -23.72
C PRO A 389 17.19 0.43 -24.55
N PHE A 390 16.42 -0.42 -23.90
CA PHE A 390 15.45 -1.30 -24.56
C PHE A 390 14.19 -0.50 -24.95
N LYS A 391 13.55 -0.80 -26.09
CA LYS A 391 12.34 -0.10 -26.56
C LYS A 391 11.14 -0.52 -25.69
N GLU A 392 10.18 0.39 -25.42
CA GLU A 392 8.99 0.10 -24.59
C GLU A 392 8.13 -1.05 -25.14
N GLU A 393 8.10 -1.23 -26.46
CA GLU A 393 7.39 -2.33 -27.15
C GLU A 393 8.08 -3.69 -26.96
N ASP A 394 9.40 -3.70 -26.74
CA ASP A 394 10.19 -4.89 -26.37
C ASP A 394 10.14 -5.15 -24.85
N MET A 395 9.59 -4.21 -24.07
CA MET A 395 9.40 -4.27 -22.62
C MET A 395 7.96 -4.68 -22.23
N ALA A 396 7.20 -5.27 -23.17
CA ALA A 396 5.79 -5.59 -23.00
C ALA A 396 5.49 -6.30 -21.66
N THR A 397 4.45 -5.79 -21.01
CA THR A 397 3.91 -6.21 -19.72
C THR A 397 3.52 -7.69 -19.73
N ASP A 398 4.11 -8.49 -18.84
CA ASP A 398 3.77 -9.91 -18.59
C ASP A 398 2.35 -10.12 -18.00
N PHE A 399 1.38 -9.24 -18.26
CA PHE A 399 0.12 -9.21 -17.50
C PHE A 399 -1.16 -9.31 -18.30
N ASP A 400 -1.08 -9.64 -19.59
CA ASP A 400 -2.26 -10.07 -20.34
C ASP A 400 -2.06 -11.47 -20.91
N ASP A 401 -3.01 -12.35 -20.60
CA ASP A 401 -3.00 -13.76 -20.91
C ASP A 401 -3.04 -14.04 -22.42
N SER A 402 -2.55 -15.22 -22.79
CA SER A 402 -2.78 -15.97 -24.04
C SER A 402 -1.89 -15.68 -25.28
N HIS A 403 -1.09 -16.70 -25.60
CA HIS A 403 -0.69 -17.11 -26.95
C HIS A 403 -0.14 -16.07 -27.95
N SER A 404 0.84 -15.24 -27.55
CA SER A 404 1.68 -14.59 -28.56
C SER A 404 3.15 -14.48 -28.15
N VAL A 405 4.00 -14.74 -29.13
CA VAL A 405 5.33 -15.32 -28.95
C VAL A 405 6.41 -14.19 -28.95
N GLN A 406 7.48 -14.28 -28.16
CA GLN A 406 8.49 -13.21 -28.10
C GLN A 406 9.46 -13.21 -29.31
N LYS A 407 9.93 -12.04 -29.77
CA LYS A 407 10.93 -11.85 -30.86
C LYS A 407 12.21 -11.23 -30.25
N ALA A 408 13.39 -11.59 -30.77
CA ALA A 408 14.68 -11.13 -30.23
C ALA A 408 14.96 -9.63 -30.47
N PRO A 409 15.74 -8.95 -29.59
CA PRO A 409 16.04 -7.51 -29.70
C PRO A 409 16.89 -7.14 -30.92
N GLU A 410 16.64 -5.98 -31.53
CA GLU A 410 17.51 -5.38 -32.56
C GLU A 410 18.77 -4.77 -31.94
N GLY A 411 19.95 -5.13 -32.47
CA GLY A 411 21.27 -4.76 -31.93
C GLY A 411 22.12 -5.94 -31.43
N THR A 412 21.56 -7.14 -31.48
CA THR A 412 22.28 -8.42 -31.29
C THR A 412 23.22 -8.65 -32.49
N PRO A 413 24.46 -9.16 -32.32
CA PRO A 413 25.27 -9.62 -33.45
C PRO A 413 24.43 -10.59 -34.29
N ALA A 414 24.65 -10.66 -35.60
CA ALA A 414 23.75 -11.35 -36.53
C ALA A 414 23.43 -12.83 -36.19
N GLY A 415 24.12 -13.44 -35.21
CA GLY A 415 23.83 -14.77 -34.65
C GLY A 415 23.63 -14.91 -33.12
N GLY A 416 23.73 -13.88 -32.27
CA GLY A 416 23.90 -14.01 -30.79
C GLY A 416 22.68 -13.87 -29.87
N GLY A 417 22.86 -13.85 -28.52
CA GLY A 417 21.82 -13.76 -27.48
C GLY A 417 22.33 -13.54 -26.03
N VAL A 418 21.48 -13.61 -25.00
CA VAL A 418 21.89 -13.62 -23.58
C VAL A 418 21.32 -14.86 -22.89
N LEU A 419 22.18 -15.62 -22.20
CA LEU A 419 21.80 -16.76 -21.38
C LEU A 419 21.79 -16.35 -19.90
N VAL A 420 20.63 -16.42 -19.27
CA VAL A 420 20.47 -16.20 -17.83
C VAL A 420 20.25 -17.54 -17.15
N VAL A 421 21.08 -17.87 -16.16
CA VAL A 421 21.03 -19.12 -15.40
C VAL A 421 20.76 -18.78 -13.94
N ILE A 422 19.65 -19.25 -13.40
CA ILE A 422 19.30 -19.12 -12.00
C ILE A 422 19.44 -20.49 -11.35
N VAL A 423 20.26 -20.56 -10.29
CA VAL A 423 20.42 -21.74 -9.45
C VAL A 423 19.52 -21.55 -8.24
N HIS A 424 18.40 -22.27 -8.20
CA HIS A 424 17.40 -22.14 -7.13
C HIS A 424 17.83 -22.93 -5.90
N GLU A 425 17.78 -24.26 -5.98
CA GLU A 425 18.00 -25.15 -4.84
C GLU A 425 18.48 -26.53 -5.29
N ALA A 426 18.98 -27.31 -4.33
CA ALA A 426 19.26 -28.73 -4.50
C ALA A 426 18.65 -29.53 -3.35
N GLU A 427 18.35 -30.80 -3.61
CA GLU A 427 17.83 -31.73 -2.61
C GLU A 427 18.71 -32.98 -2.47
N ASP A 428 18.70 -33.52 -1.26
CA ASP A 428 19.31 -34.75 -0.77
C ASP A 428 20.85 -34.86 -0.81
N LEU A 429 21.60 -33.86 -1.28
CA LEU A 429 23.06 -33.87 -1.48
C LEU A 429 23.88 -34.61 -0.40
N GLU A 430 24.83 -35.44 -0.84
CA GLU A 430 25.66 -36.26 0.04
C GLU A 430 27.15 -36.27 -0.38
N GLY A 431 28.02 -35.75 0.50
CA GLY A 431 29.47 -35.77 0.32
C GLY A 431 30.14 -36.90 1.09
N LYS A 432 31.31 -37.37 0.64
CA LYS A 432 32.09 -38.41 1.33
C LYS A 432 32.65 -37.90 2.66
N HIS A 433 32.97 -36.62 2.73
CA HIS A 433 33.69 -36.02 3.85
C HIS A 433 32.96 -34.82 4.46
N HIS A 434 32.27 -34.04 3.64
CA HIS A 434 31.50 -32.88 4.08
C HIS A 434 30.39 -32.51 3.10
N THR A 435 29.33 -31.88 3.59
CA THR A 435 28.23 -31.35 2.76
C THR A 435 28.10 -29.84 3.00
N ASN A 436 29.05 -29.07 2.46
CA ASN A 436 29.03 -27.61 2.43
C ASN A 436 28.92 -27.13 0.97
N PRO A 437 27.75 -27.30 0.31
CA PRO A 437 27.64 -27.22 -1.13
C PRO A 437 27.60 -25.78 -1.66
N TYR A 438 28.25 -25.56 -2.80
CA TYR A 438 28.00 -24.47 -3.73
C TYR A 438 27.90 -25.05 -5.14
N VAL A 439 27.35 -24.26 -6.06
CA VAL A 439 27.23 -24.64 -7.46
C VAL A 439 28.27 -23.88 -8.27
N ARG A 440 28.93 -24.59 -9.17
CA ARG A 440 29.92 -24.08 -10.13
C ARG A 440 29.36 -24.31 -11.53
N ILE A 441 29.23 -23.23 -12.29
CA ILE A 441 28.67 -23.22 -13.64
C ILE A 441 29.82 -22.93 -14.60
N LEU A 442 30.01 -23.81 -15.58
CA LEU A 442 31.01 -23.68 -16.63
C LEU A 442 30.32 -23.60 -17.99
N PHE A 443 30.61 -22.53 -18.74
CA PHE A 443 30.03 -22.30 -20.05
C PHE A 443 30.98 -21.50 -20.94
N ARG A 444 31.36 -22.05 -22.11
CA ARG A 444 32.30 -21.45 -23.08
C ARG A 444 33.60 -20.90 -22.45
N GLY A 445 34.16 -21.64 -21.49
CA GLY A 445 35.38 -21.24 -20.77
C GLY A 445 35.18 -20.20 -19.66
N GLU A 446 33.96 -19.67 -19.49
CA GLU A 446 33.60 -18.84 -18.34
C GLU A 446 33.14 -19.69 -17.15
N GLU A 447 33.65 -19.35 -15.96
CA GLU A 447 33.23 -19.96 -14.71
C GLU A 447 32.42 -18.96 -13.86
N ARG A 448 31.31 -19.43 -13.29
CA ARG A 448 30.52 -18.72 -12.28
C ARG A 448 30.26 -19.64 -11.09
N LYS A 449 30.10 -19.10 -9.89
CA LYS A 449 29.86 -19.89 -8.69
C LYS A 449 28.92 -19.23 -7.70
N THR A 450 28.08 -20.02 -7.04
CA THR A 450 27.25 -19.57 -5.91
C THR A 450 28.09 -19.48 -4.63
N LYS A 451 27.50 -18.89 -3.60
CA LYS A 451 28.03 -18.99 -2.24
C LYS A 451 27.82 -20.41 -1.71
N TYR A 452 28.78 -20.89 -0.92
CA TYR A 452 28.62 -22.18 -0.25
C TYR A 452 27.73 -22.06 0.98
N ILE A 453 26.89 -23.06 1.20
CA ILE A 453 26.02 -23.18 2.38
C ILE A 453 26.65 -24.22 3.30
N LYS A 454 26.79 -23.92 4.60
CA LYS A 454 27.44 -24.84 5.54
C LYS A 454 26.48 -25.95 5.99
N LYS A 455 26.97 -27.19 6.00
CA LYS A 455 26.32 -28.39 6.55
C LYS A 455 24.86 -28.56 6.10
N ASN A 456 24.59 -28.42 4.82
CA ASN A 456 23.23 -28.46 4.29
C ASN A 456 23.13 -29.42 3.10
N ARG A 457 22.26 -30.43 3.22
CA ARG A 457 21.94 -31.40 2.16
C ARG A 457 20.87 -30.87 1.18
N ASN A 458 20.07 -29.90 1.62
CA ASN A 458 19.00 -29.26 0.85
C ASN A 458 19.26 -27.75 0.71
N PRO A 459 20.37 -27.33 0.07
CA PRO A 459 20.74 -25.93 -0.04
C PRO A 459 19.79 -25.15 -0.97
N ARG A 460 19.49 -23.89 -0.58
CA ARG A 460 18.79 -22.90 -1.41
C ARG A 460 19.70 -21.72 -1.67
N TRP A 461 20.04 -21.47 -2.93
CA TRP A 461 20.95 -20.38 -3.33
C TRP A 461 20.17 -19.17 -3.85
N GLU A 462 19.21 -19.38 -4.74
CA GLU A 462 18.48 -18.31 -5.45
C GLU A 462 19.44 -17.29 -6.11
N GLU A 463 20.53 -17.78 -6.69
CA GLU A 463 21.58 -16.95 -7.29
C GLU A 463 21.48 -16.97 -8.83
N GLU A 464 21.51 -15.77 -9.43
CA GLU A 464 21.41 -15.54 -10.88
C GLU A 464 22.79 -15.26 -11.49
N PHE A 465 23.08 -15.89 -12.61
CA PHE A 465 24.29 -15.74 -13.41
C PHE A 465 23.92 -15.42 -14.85
N GLN A 466 24.72 -14.58 -15.51
CA GLN A 466 24.46 -14.15 -16.88
C GLN A 466 25.70 -14.41 -17.75
N PHE A 467 25.47 -14.96 -18.94
CA PHE A 467 26.45 -15.23 -19.98
C PHE A 467 26.03 -14.51 -21.28
N MET A 468 26.95 -13.76 -21.86
CA MET A 468 26.73 -13.07 -23.13
C MET A 468 27.06 -14.02 -24.28
N LEU A 469 26.22 -14.09 -25.31
CA LEU A 469 26.39 -15.00 -26.44
C LEU A 469 26.60 -14.19 -27.72
N GLU A 470 27.72 -14.44 -28.39
CA GLU A 470 27.98 -13.94 -29.74
C GLU A 470 27.20 -14.72 -30.80
N GLU A 471 26.91 -16.00 -30.52
CA GLU A 471 26.15 -16.93 -31.37
C GLU A 471 25.22 -17.84 -30.53
N LEU A 472 24.09 -18.28 -31.07
CA LEU A 472 23.14 -19.18 -30.39
C LEU A 472 23.80 -20.50 -29.95
N PRO A 473 23.60 -20.93 -28.69
CA PRO A 473 24.27 -22.09 -28.13
C PRO A 473 23.56 -23.40 -28.49
N ILE A 474 23.20 -23.62 -29.77
CA ILE A 474 22.39 -24.77 -30.21
C ILE A 474 23.10 -26.10 -29.93
N ASN A 475 24.43 -26.12 -30.04
CA ASN A 475 25.24 -27.32 -29.81
C ASN A 475 26.04 -27.26 -28.50
N ASP A 476 25.85 -26.22 -27.69
CA ASP A 476 26.61 -26.05 -26.46
C ASP A 476 25.91 -26.71 -25.28
N LYS A 477 26.72 -27.15 -24.33
CA LYS A 477 26.26 -27.64 -23.04
C LYS A 477 26.64 -26.66 -21.94
N LEU A 478 25.70 -26.41 -21.05
CA LEU A 478 25.94 -25.72 -19.80
C LEU A 478 26.30 -26.77 -18.74
N HIS A 479 27.56 -26.79 -18.34
CA HIS A 479 28.04 -27.75 -17.35
C HIS A 479 27.88 -27.16 -15.94
N VAL A 480 27.18 -27.86 -15.07
CA VAL A 480 26.86 -27.39 -13.72
C VAL A 480 27.29 -28.44 -12.70
N GLU A 481 28.29 -28.13 -11.89
CA GLU A 481 28.82 -29.00 -10.84
C GLU A 481 28.36 -28.51 -9.47
N VAL A 482 27.89 -29.42 -8.62
CA VAL A 482 27.71 -29.14 -7.19
C VAL A 482 28.96 -29.58 -6.45
N VAL A 483 29.63 -28.65 -5.80
CA VAL A 483 30.91 -28.87 -5.13
C VAL A 483 30.79 -28.56 -3.66
N SER A 484 31.36 -29.42 -2.83
CA SER A 484 31.45 -29.25 -1.39
C SER A 484 32.85 -28.79 -0.99
N VAL A 485 32.95 -27.86 -0.04
CA VAL A 485 34.23 -27.34 0.48
C VAL A 485 34.44 -27.67 1.94
N SER A 486 35.67 -28.02 2.31
CA SER A 486 36.03 -28.18 3.72
C SER A 486 36.24 -26.82 4.39
N THR A 487 35.77 -26.68 5.63
CA THR A 487 35.97 -25.46 6.44
C THR A 487 37.19 -25.54 7.38
N ARG A 488 37.95 -26.65 7.39
CA ARG A 488 39.15 -26.81 8.22
C ARG A 488 40.41 -26.82 7.36
N ILE A 489 41.38 -25.99 7.74
CA ILE A 489 42.70 -25.89 7.09
C ILE A 489 43.49 -27.17 7.40
N GLY A 490 44.04 -27.84 6.37
CA GLY A 490 44.95 -29.00 6.53
C GLY A 490 44.36 -30.39 6.27
N LEU A 491 43.15 -30.51 5.72
CA LEU A 491 42.57 -31.82 5.33
C LEU A 491 43.05 -32.30 3.95
N LEU A 492 43.19 -33.63 3.81
CA LEU A 492 43.56 -34.33 2.57
C LEU A 492 42.58 -34.08 1.40
N HIS A 493 41.33 -33.75 1.68
CA HIS A 493 40.28 -33.49 0.68
C HIS A 493 39.67 -32.10 0.90
N PRO A 494 40.28 -31.04 0.34
CA PRO A 494 39.82 -29.65 0.53
C PRO A 494 38.54 -29.32 -0.26
N LYS A 495 38.26 -30.07 -1.33
CA LYS A 495 37.06 -29.97 -2.17
C LYS A 495 36.66 -31.37 -2.63
N GLU A 496 35.35 -31.62 -2.71
CA GLU A 496 34.80 -32.82 -3.34
C GLU A 496 33.59 -32.45 -4.21
N ILE A 497 33.43 -33.11 -5.36
CA ILE A 497 32.27 -32.95 -6.23
C ILE A 497 31.16 -33.86 -5.70
N LEU A 498 29.97 -33.30 -5.51
CA LEU A 498 28.77 -34.02 -5.04
C LEU A 498 27.93 -34.58 -6.19
N GLY A 499 28.21 -34.10 -7.40
CA GLY A 499 27.60 -34.52 -8.66
C GLY A 499 27.54 -33.34 -9.63
N TYR A 500 27.22 -33.60 -10.89
CA TYR A 500 27.13 -32.58 -11.93
C TYR A 500 25.96 -32.85 -12.88
N VAL A 501 25.62 -31.87 -13.69
CA VAL A 501 24.69 -32.04 -14.82
C VAL A 501 25.21 -31.26 -16.02
N ASP A 502 25.07 -31.87 -17.19
CA ASP A 502 25.21 -31.19 -18.47
C ASP A 502 23.83 -30.86 -19.03
N ILE A 503 23.50 -29.56 -19.05
CA ILE A 503 22.24 -29.09 -19.61
C ILE A 503 22.47 -28.78 -21.09
N ASN A 504 21.76 -29.49 -21.97
CA ASN A 504 21.78 -29.19 -23.39
C ASN A 504 21.05 -27.87 -23.64
N LEU A 505 21.76 -26.87 -24.17
CA LEU A 505 21.15 -25.58 -24.43
C LEU A 505 20.31 -25.56 -25.71
N ALA A 506 20.35 -26.63 -26.55
CA ALA A 506 19.43 -26.82 -27.66
C ALA A 506 17.97 -26.66 -27.22
N ASP A 507 17.59 -27.25 -26.08
CA ASP A 507 16.23 -27.20 -25.54
C ASP A 507 15.90 -25.80 -25.00
N VAL A 508 16.89 -25.06 -24.49
CA VAL A 508 16.70 -23.67 -24.06
C VAL A 508 16.55 -22.77 -25.28
N VAL A 509 17.23 -23.09 -26.39
CA VAL A 509 17.08 -22.38 -27.67
C VAL A 509 15.70 -22.60 -28.26
N HIS A 510 15.21 -23.84 -28.27
CA HIS A 510 13.88 -24.18 -28.79
C HIS A 510 12.76 -23.64 -27.88
N ASN A 511 12.86 -23.84 -26.56
CA ASN A 511 11.80 -23.52 -25.61
C ASN A 511 11.90 -22.10 -25.01
N LYS A 512 12.98 -21.36 -25.30
CA LYS A 512 13.35 -20.03 -24.76
C LYS A 512 13.59 -19.97 -23.26
N ARG A 513 13.03 -20.91 -22.51
CA ARG A 513 13.26 -21.10 -21.09
C ARG A 513 13.23 -22.58 -20.77
N ILE A 514 14.00 -22.97 -19.76
CA ILE A 514 13.83 -24.25 -19.07
C ILE A 514 13.80 -23.95 -17.59
N ASN A 515 12.94 -24.64 -16.85
CA ASN A 515 12.85 -24.55 -15.39
C ASN A 515 12.60 -25.94 -14.84
N GLU A 516 13.67 -26.70 -14.64
CA GLU A 516 13.57 -28.13 -14.37
C GLU A 516 14.49 -28.55 -13.23
N TRP A 517 14.08 -29.62 -12.56
CA TRP A 517 14.92 -30.35 -11.63
C TRP A 517 15.80 -31.32 -12.41
N TYR A 518 17.11 -31.21 -12.21
CA TYR A 518 18.08 -32.05 -12.88
C TYR A 518 18.68 -33.06 -11.92
N HIS A 519 18.68 -34.33 -12.32
CA HIS A 519 19.40 -35.37 -11.60
C HIS A 519 20.91 -35.17 -11.72
N LEU A 520 21.60 -35.23 -10.59
CA LEU A 520 23.06 -35.10 -10.57
C LEU A 520 23.72 -36.43 -10.97
N ILE A 521 24.46 -36.38 -12.08
CA ILE A 521 25.35 -37.43 -12.56
C ILE A 521 26.56 -37.53 -11.62
N ASP A 522 27.03 -38.75 -11.39
CA ASP A 522 28.12 -39.08 -10.45
C ASP A 522 27.83 -38.63 -9.01
N SER A 523 26.55 -38.52 -8.66
CA SER A 523 26.09 -38.43 -7.27
C SER A 523 26.14 -39.82 -6.61
N LYS A 524 26.42 -39.86 -5.31
CA LYS A 524 26.51 -41.13 -4.58
C LYS A 524 25.12 -41.73 -4.36
N ASN A 525 24.94 -42.95 -4.90
CA ASN A 525 23.78 -43.88 -4.83
C ASN A 525 22.88 -43.95 -6.09
N VAL A 526 23.46 -44.29 -7.24
CA VAL A 526 22.74 -45.12 -8.23
C VAL A 526 23.20 -46.56 -8.00
N LEU A 527 22.48 -47.30 -7.16
CA LEU A 527 22.66 -48.75 -7.07
C LEU A 527 21.90 -49.41 -8.21
N ASP A 528 22.65 -50.15 -9.02
CA ASP A 528 22.24 -51.30 -9.83
C ASP A 528 20.93 -51.95 -9.35
N TYR A 529 19.89 -52.03 -10.20
CA TYR A 529 19.01 -53.20 -10.37
C TYR A 529 17.98 -52.96 -11.51
N TRP A 530 18.22 -53.67 -12.62
CA TRP A 530 17.27 -54.39 -13.48
C TRP A 530 16.24 -53.71 -14.39
N CYS A 531 16.15 -54.36 -15.55
CA CYS A 531 15.35 -54.12 -16.74
C CYS A 531 14.02 -54.91 -16.67
N VAL A 532 13.08 -54.54 -17.57
CA VAL A 532 11.93 -55.32 -18.11
C VAL A 532 10.55 -55.22 -17.41
N SER A 533 9.59 -54.67 -18.17
CA SER A 533 8.15 -54.94 -18.36
C SER A 533 7.25 -55.56 -17.27
N CYS A 534 6.03 -55.00 -17.21
CA CYS A 534 4.75 -55.53 -16.68
C CYS A 534 4.52 -55.58 -15.16
N ALA A 535 3.58 -54.75 -14.67
CA ALA A 535 2.51 -55.16 -13.73
C ALA A 535 1.52 -54.00 -13.49
N ASP A 536 0.35 -54.08 -14.13
CA ASP A 536 -0.88 -53.49 -13.62
C ASP A 536 -1.27 -54.14 -12.27
N ALA A 537 -2.02 -53.39 -11.46
CA ALA A 537 -2.74 -53.79 -10.25
C ALA A 537 -1.94 -54.04 -8.95
N CYS A 538 -1.86 -53.02 -8.09
CA CYS A 538 -2.39 -53.05 -6.70
C CYS A 538 -2.06 -51.74 -5.97
N GLY A 539 -3.06 -51.19 -5.27
CA GLY A 539 -2.89 -50.04 -4.40
C GLY A 539 -1.98 -50.35 -3.20
N GLY A 540 -1.04 -49.44 -2.94
CA GLY A 540 -0.15 -49.52 -1.78
C GLY A 540 0.82 -48.34 -1.79
N SER A 541 0.89 -47.63 -0.67
CA SER A 541 1.79 -46.51 -0.42
C SER A 541 3.25 -46.91 -0.67
N LEU A 542 3.86 -46.37 -1.72
CA LEU A 542 5.31 -46.45 -1.96
C LEU A 542 5.93 -45.08 -1.66
N ALA A 543 6.69 -45.03 -0.56
CA ALA A 543 7.65 -43.95 -0.33
C ALA A 543 8.74 -44.06 -1.40
N LEU A 544 8.75 -43.14 -2.35
CA LEU A 544 9.84 -43.04 -3.33
C LEU A 544 11.06 -42.42 -2.64
N SER A 545 12.11 -43.23 -2.63
CA SER A 545 13.46 -43.00 -2.12
C SER A 545 14.17 -41.82 -2.80
N GLY A 546 15.01 -41.14 -2.02
CA GLY A 546 15.70 -39.89 -2.33
C GLY A 546 16.38 -39.86 -3.70
N VAL A 547 16.10 -38.79 -4.44
CA VAL A 547 16.65 -38.53 -5.76
C VAL A 547 17.33 -37.17 -5.72
N PHE A 548 18.65 -37.15 -5.92
CA PHE A 548 19.45 -35.93 -5.86
C PHE A 548 19.15 -35.04 -7.05
N VAL A 549 18.57 -33.88 -6.79
CA VAL A 549 18.12 -32.97 -7.84
C VAL A 549 18.60 -31.54 -7.61
N VAL A 550 18.88 -30.79 -8.68
CA VAL A 550 19.14 -29.35 -8.63
C VAL A 550 18.13 -28.63 -9.53
N LEU A 551 17.40 -27.65 -8.99
CA LEU A 551 16.48 -26.83 -9.73
C LEU A 551 17.26 -25.71 -10.42
N ILE A 552 17.39 -25.82 -11.75
CA ILE A 552 18.11 -24.85 -12.56
C ILE A 552 17.12 -24.27 -13.56
N ARG A 553 17.07 -22.94 -13.59
CA ARG A 553 16.25 -22.20 -14.52
C ARG A 553 17.13 -21.44 -15.50
N CYS A 554 17.02 -21.78 -16.77
CA CYS A 554 17.72 -21.12 -17.87
C CYS A 554 16.74 -20.29 -18.69
N TYR A 555 17.14 -19.10 -19.09
CA TYR A 555 16.43 -18.27 -20.07
C TYR A 555 17.37 -17.95 -21.22
N LEU A 556 16.89 -18.12 -22.45
CA LEU A 556 17.55 -17.68 -23.66
C LEU A 556 16.67 -16.70 -24.41
N PHE A 557 17.21 -15.53 -24.66
CA PHE A 557 16.56 -14.53 -25.51
C PHE A 557 16.99 -14.77 -26.98
N ALA A 558 16.13 -15.42 -27.79
CA ALA A 558 16.36 -15.77 -29.22
C ALA A 558 15.10 -15.60 -30.12
N LYS A 559 15.28 -15.53 -31.45
CA LYS A 559 14.22 -15.24 -32.47
C LYS A 559 13.54 -16.57 -32.94
N ARG A 560 12.19 -16.65 -32.79
CA ARG A 560 11.16 -17.75 -32.99
C ARG A 560 11.43 -18.94 -33.95
N ASP A 561 10.87 -20.16 -33.74
CA ASP A 561 9.44 -20.59 -33.90
C ASP A 561 8.88 -21.65 -32.89
N THR A 562 7.56 -21.90 -32.96
CA THR A 562 6.57 -22.37 -31.93
C THR A 562 6.22 -23.87 -31.87
N THR A 563 5.82 -24.42 -30.68
CA THR A 563 4.47 -24.97 -30.32
C THR A 563 4.41 -25.81 -29.00
N SER A 564 3.36 -25.60 -28.15
CA SER A 564 2.56 -26.55 -27.29
C SER A 564 3.24 -27.46 -26.23
N SER A 565 2.74 -27.89 -25.04
CA SER A 565 1.59 -27.67 -24.13
C SER A 565 1.75 -28.54 -22.84
N ALA A 566 1.27 -28.04 -21.68
CA ALA A 566 0.67 -28.68 -20.46
C ALA A 566 1.23 -29.98 -19.78
N CYS A 567 1.37 -30.01 -18.44
CA CYS A 567 0.42 -30.60 -17.45
C CYS A 567 0.99 -30.87 -16.01
N GLN A 568 0.16 -30.54 -14.99
CA GLN A 568 -0.10 -31.14 -13.65
C GLN A 568 0.91 -31.32 -12.46
N ASN A 569 0.52 -30.69 -11.32
CA ASN A 569 0.28 -31.19 -9.92
C ASN A 569 1.25 -32.22 -9.28
N ARG A 570 1.57 -32.22 -7.97
CA ARG A 570 0.80 -31.90 -6.74
C ARG A 570 1.73 -31.91 -5.50
N HIS A 571 1.18 -31.48 -4.35
CA HIS A 571 1.65 -31.52 -2.95
C HIS A 571 2.44 -30.31 -2.42
N LEU A 572 1.82 -29.58 -1.47
CA LEU A 572 2.41 -29.12 -0.20
C LEU A 572 1.42 -28.22 0.59
N ASN A 573 0.41 -28.82 1.23
CA ASN A 573 -0.55 -28.10 2.09
C ASN A 573 -0.04 -27.82 3.53
N ARG A 574 1.26 -27.99 3.82
CA ARG A 574 1.79 -27.82 5.20
C ARG A 574 2.81 -26.70 5.40
N ILE A 575 3.29 -26.06 4.32
CA ILE A 575 4.27 -24.95 4.41
C ILE A 575 3.59 -23.57 4.27
N ALA A 576 2.45 -23.49 3.55
CA ALA A 576 1.73 -22.23 3.33
C ALA A 576 1.17 -21.62 4.63
N LEU A 577 0.73 -22.44 5.60
CA LEU A 577 0.25 -21.94 6.90
C LEU A 577 1.36 -21.45 7.83
N ALA A 578 2.58 -21.98 7.68
CA ALA A 578 3.74 -21.51 8.43
C ALA A 578 4.22 -20.15 7.88
N TYR A 579 4.17 -19.95 6.55
CA TYR A 579 4.44 -18.66 5.94
C TYR A 579 3.37 -17.61 6.24
N LEU A 580 2.09 -17.96 6.23
CA LEU A 580 1.01 -17.06 6.66
C LEU A 580 1.08 -16.76 8.15
N ARG A 581 1.39 -17.74 9.00
CA ARG A 581 1.67 -17.48 10.41
C ARG A 581 2.89 -16.59 10.57
N SER A 582 3.99 -16.77 9.86
CA SER A 582 5.16 -15.90 9.97
C SER A 582 4.93 -14.50 9.39
N ILE A 583 4.14 -14.35 8.32
CA ILE A 583 3.71 -13.05 7.79
C ILE A 583 2.78 -12.37 8.81
N PHE A 584 1.87 -13.10 9.46
CA PHE A 584 0.98 -12.56 10.49
C PHE A 584 1.62 -12.41 11.89
N PHE A 585 2.65 -13.19 12.22
CA PHE A 585 3.46 -13.06 13.45
C PHE A 585 4.47 -11.93 13.30
N PHE A 586 4.96 -11.66 12.08
CA PHE A 586 5.66 -10.42 11.78
C PHE A 586 4.71 -9.23 11.82
N PHE A 587 3.45 -9.37 11.40
CA PHE A 587 2.41 -8.37 11.65
C PHE A 587 2.07 -8.24 13.14
N PHE A 588 2.16 -9.30 13.95
CA PHE A 588 1.93 -9.25 15.40
C PHE A 588 3.08 -8.57 16.16
N PHE A 589 4.32 -8.72 15.68
CA PHE A 589 5.48 -7.96 16.17
C PHE A 589 5.59 -6.55 15.56
N PHE A 590 4.95 -6.29 14.41
CA PHE A 590 4.72 -4.93 13.90
C PHE A 590 3.44 -4.27 14.42
N GLN A 591 2.54 -5.00 15.11
CA GLN A 591 1.28 -4.48 15.67
C GLN A 591 1.44 -3.78 17.02
N SER A 592 2.62 -3.82 17.64
CA SER A 592 2.97 -2.81 18.65
C SER A 592 3.33 -1.45 18.03
N SER A 593 3.42 -1.37 16.69
CA SER A 593 3.77 -0.17 15.93
C SER A 593 2.73 0.21 14.86
N LEU A 594 1.59 -0.49 14.79
CA LEU A 594 0.54 -0.26 13.79
C LEU A 594 -0.85 -0.22 14.44
N SER A 595 -1.05 0.75 15.35
CA SER A 595 -2.38 1.13 15.87
C SER A 595 -2.74 2.58 15.55
N VAL A 596 -2.05 3.20 14.57
CA VAL A 596 -2.27 4.60 14.16
C VAL A 596 -2.04 4.72 12.66
N ALA A 597 -2.86 4.06 11.84
CA ALA A 597 -2.84 4.26 10.38
C ALA A 597 -4.11 3.71 9.71
N VAL A 598 -5.30 4.16 10.11
CA VAL A 598 -6.48 4.16 9.22
C VAL A 598 -7.26 5.45 9.45
N THR A 599 -6.77 6.54 8.86
CA THR A 599 -7.60 7.63 8.32
C THR A 599 -6.83 8.31 7.19
N ASP A 600 -7.54 8.45 6.07
CA ASP A 600 -7.29 9.26 4.87
C ASP A 600 -6.12 8.93 3.90
N ARG A 601 -6.54 8.58 2.68
CA ARG A 601 -5.73 8.52 1.46
C ARG A 601 -5.37 9.95 1.02
N VAL A 602 -4.08 10.25 0.95
CA VAL A 602 -3.53 11.32 0.10
C VAL A 602 -2.48 10.71 -0.84
N SER A 603 -2.50 11.16 -2.09
CA SER A 603 -1.60 10.81 -3.20
C SER A 603 -0.16 10.55 -2.75
N MET A 604 0.39 9.35 -3.00
CA MET A 604 1.82 9.11 -2.83
C MET A 604 2.60 9.75 -3.98
N ALA A 605 2.90 11.04 -3.81
CA ALA A 605 4.13 11.62 -4.34
C ALA A 605 5.33 10.99 -3.62
N LEU A 606 6.49 10.95 -4.27
CA LEU A 606 7.74 10.57 -3.61
C LEU A 606 7.88 11.39 -2.31
N PRO A 607 8.20 10.75 -1.16
CA PRO A 607 8.26 11.47 0.10
C PRO A 607 9.39 12.51 0.02
N VAL A 608 9.09 13.74 0.44
CA VAL A 608 10.03 14.88 0.51
C VAL A 608 11.23 14.56 1.42
N VAL A 609 11.03 13.62 2.33
CA VAL A 609 11.98 13.18 3.36
C VAL A 609 12.18 11.67 3.29
N ASP A 610 13.33 11.18 3.76
CA ASP A 610 13.63 9.75 3.74
C ASP A 610 12.77 8.94 4.74
N THR A 611 12.82 7.61 4.61
CA THR A 611 12.06 6.69 5.46
C THR A 611 12.46 6.73 6.94
N GLU A 612 13.66 7.18 7.27
CA GLU A 612 14.12 7.28 8.65
C GLU A 612 13.55 8.52 9.33
N TYR A 613 13.52 9.65 8.62
CA TYR A 613 12.86 10.87 9.08
C TYR A 613 11.36 10.65 9.32
N LEU A 614 10.66 9.93 8.44
CA LEU A 614 9.25 9.55 8.64
C LEU A 614 9.04 8.74 9.93
N LYS A 615 9.91 7.76 10.19
CA LYS A 615 9.85 6.96 11.44
C LYS A 615 10.07 7.81 12.68
N GLU A 616 10.95 8.81 12.61
CA GLU A 616 11.16 9.73 13.72
C GLU A 616 9.94 10.63 13.94
N ILE A 617 9.33 11.17 12.88
CA ILE A 617 8.05 11.92 12.95
C ILE A 617 6.97 11.11 13.67
N ASP A 618 6.81 9.83 13.33
CA ASP A 618 5.81 8.97 13.98
C ASP A 618 6.08 8.76 15.48
N LYS A 619 7.37 8.67 15.87
CA LYS A 619 7.73 8.59 17.30
C LYS A 619 7.46 9.91 18.01
N ALA A 620 7.85 11.04 17.44
CA ALA A 620 7.58 12.35 18.00
C ALA A 620 6.09 12.64 18.12
N ARG A 621 5.26 12.18 17.17
CA ARG A 621 3.79 12.28 17.25
C ARG A 621 3.24 11.57 18.49
N ARG A 622 3.73 10.35 18.79
CA ARG A 622 3.33 9.59 19.99
C ARG A 622 3.77 10.31 21.27
N ASP A 623 5.00 10.81 21.32
CA ASP A 623 5.54 11.54 22.46
C ASP A 623 4.81 12.87 22.70
N LEU A 624 4.48 13.60 21.63
CA LEU A 624 3.61 14.78 21.68
C LEU A 624 2.22 14.42 22.18
N ARG A 625 1.61 13.32 21.69
CA ARG A 625 0.27 12.88 22.15
C ARG A 625 0.27 12.65 23.65
N ALA A 626 1.26 11.92 24.15
CA ALA A 626 1.43 11.66 25.58
C ALA A 626 1.66 12.95 26.38
N LEU A 627 2.58 13.81 25.92
CA LEU A 627 2.89 15.07 26.59
C LEU A 627 1.67 16.00 26.67
N ILE A 628 0.96 16.16 25.55
CA ILE A 628 -0.18 17.07 25.43
C ILE A 628 -1.34 16.62 26.30
N SER A 629 -1.68 15.33 26.27
CA SER A 629 -2.71 14.76 27.14
C SER A 629 -2.32 14.82 28.62
N ASN A 630 -1.07 14.52 28.97
CA ASN A 630 -0.63 14.53 30.38
C ASN A 630 -0.59 15.94 30.98
N LYS A 631 -0.17 16.95 30.21
CA LYS A 631 -0.05 18.34 30.68
C LYS A 631 -1.30 19.18 30.41
N ASN A 632 -2.34 18.62 29.78
CA ASN A 632 -3.52 19.34 29.31
C ASN A 632 -3.17 20.63 28.54
N CYS A 633 -2.13 20.57 27.71
CA CYS A 633 -1.54 21.74 27.06
C CYS A 633 -1.89 21.86 25.57
N ALA A 634 -2.94 21.16 25.11
CA ALA A 634 -3.38 21.22 23.71
C ALA A 634 -3.63 22.66 23.22
N PRO A 635 -4.31 23.55 23.98
CA PRO A 635 -4.57 24.91 23.48
C PRO A 635 -3.30 25.73 23.23
N ILE A 636 -2.28 25.61 24.09
CA ILE A 636 -1.04 26.37 23.93
C ILE A 636 -0.15 25.78 22.81
N MET A 637 -0.24 24.48 22.54
CA MET A 637 0.43 23.84 21.39
C MET A 637 -0.21 24.24 20.06
N LEU A 638 -1.55 24.28 19.99
CA LEU A 638 -2.26 24.80 18.83
C LEU A 638 -1.91 26.28 18.59
N ARG A 639 -1.86 27.10 19.65
CA ARG A 639 -1.41 28.49 19.56
C ARG A 639 0.04 28.59 19.08
N LEU A 640 0.96 27.75 19.55
CA LEU A 640 2.35 27.75 19.09
C LEU A 640 2.43 27.51 17.58
N ALA A 641 1.75 26.48 17.08
CA ALA A 641 1.72 26.15 15.65
C ALA A 641 1.10 27.27 14.80
N TRP A 642 0.00 27.87 15.28
CA TRP A 642 -0.65 29.04 14.66
C TRP A 642 0.31 30.24 14.58
N HIS A 643 1.00 30.57 15.67
CA HIS A 643 1.89 31.73 15.73
C HIS A 643 3.15 31.55 14.88
N ASP A 644 3.70 30.34 14.79
CA ASP A 644 4.82 30.02 13.89
C ASP A 644 4.40 30.20 12.42
N ALA A 645 3.23 29.66 12.04
CA ALA A 645 2.73 29.73 10.67
C ALA A 645 2.21 31.12 10.25
N GLY A 646 1.54 31.83 11.16
CA GLY A 646 0.79 33.06 10.88
C GLY A 646 1.65 34.28 10.52
N THR A 647 2.97 34.15 10.56
CA THR A 647 3.91 35.21 10.15
C THR A 647 4.22 35.22 8.66
N TYR A 648 3.70 34.25 7.90
CA TYR A 648 3.95 34.13 6.47
C TYR A 648 3.43 35.35 5.70
N ASP A 649 4.20 35.73 4.68
CA ASP A 649 3.88 36.76 3.72
C ASP A 649 4.09 36.21 2.31
N VAL A 650 3.01 36.09 1.54
CA VAL A 650 3.01 35.49 0.20
C VAL A 650 3.79 36.32 -0.83
N HIS A 651 3.89 37.64 -0.62
CA HIS A 651 4.55 38.55 -1.55
C HIS A 651 6.07 38.50 -1.40
N THR A 652 6.54 38.53 -0.15
CA THR A 652 7.98 38.48 0.17
C THR A 652 8.51 37.06 0.33
N LYS A 653 7.62 36.07 0.49
CA LYS A 653 7.94 34.66 0.81
C LYS A 653 8.78 34.54 2.09
N THR A 654 8.50 35.37 3.09
CA THR A 654 9.20 35.41 4.39
C THR A 654 8.26 35.05 5.54
N GLY A 655 8.82 34.55 6.65
CA GLY A 655 8.04 34.02 7.77
C GLY A 655 7.43 32.65 7.45
N GLY A 656 6.43 32.25 8.22
CA GLY A 656 5.72 30.98 8.06
C GLY A 656 6.27 29.83 8.92
N PRO A 657 5.70 28.62 8.77
CA PRO A 657 5.93 27.44 9.60
C PRO A 657 7.34 26.87 9.38
N ASN A 658 8.35 27.56 9.89
CA ASN A 658 9.76 27.27 9.69
C ASN A 658 10.53 27.17 11.02
N GLY A 659 9.79 27.11 12.13
CA GLY A 659 10.33 26.95 13.49
C GLY A 659 11.04 28.19 14.02
N SER A 660 11.05 29.33 13.32
CA SER A 660 11.76 30.54 13.76
C SER A 660 11.24 31.07 15.09
N ILE A 661 10.01 30.74 15.49
CA ILE A 661 9.42 31.16 16.76
C ILE A 661 10.25 30.78 18.00
N ARG A 662 11.18 29.81 17.88
CA ARG A 662 12.12 29.42 18.95
C ARG A 662 13.23 30.43 19.21
N ILE A 663 13.45 31.36 18.28
CA ILE A 663 14.45 32.41 18.36
C ILE A 663 13.98 33.44 19.39
N GLU A 664 14.90 33.91 20.25
CA GLU A 664 14.58 34.77 21.40
C GLU A 664 13.89 36.07 21.00
N GLU A 665 14.37 36.67 19.92
CA GLU A 665 13.77 37.85 19.33
C GLU A 665 12.28 37.61 18.98
N GLU A 666 11.92 36.44 18.46
CA GLU A 666 10.56 36.14 18.03
C GLU A 666 9.63 35.71 19.16
N TYR A 667 10.04 34.82 20.07
CA TYR A 667 9.17 34.45 21.19
C TYR A 667 8.96 35.62 22.17
N SER A 668 9.83 36.64 22.15
CA SER A 668 9.71 37.86 22.94
C SER A 668 8.80 38.93 22.32
N HIS A 669 8.31 38.73 21.09
CA HIS A 669 7.27 39.58 20.51
C HIS A 669 6.02 39.58 21.42
N GLY A 670 5.37 40.73 21.59
CA GLY A 670 4.24 40.88 22.50
C GLY A 670 3.07 39.95 22.17
N SER A 671 2.82 39.67 20.89
CA SER A 671 1.82 38.69 20.46
C SER A 671 2.14 37.24 20.86
N ASN A 672 3.42 36.94 21.11
CA ASN A 672 3.93 35.60 21.43
C ASN A 672 4.09 35.36 22.94
N ASN A 673 3.71 36.34 23.79
CA ASN A 673 3.75 36.22 25.25
C ASN A 673 3.17 34.88 25.73
N GLY A 674 3.95 34.16 26.54
CA GLY A 674 3.63 32.84 27.09
C GLY A 674 3.99 31.63 26.20
N LEU A 675 4.35 31.82 24.91
CA LEU A 675 4.69 30.69 24.02
C LEU A 675 6.02 30.02 24.33
N LYS A 676 6.91 30.68 25.09
CA LYS A 676 8.13 30.05 25.61
C LYS A 676 7.84 28.76 26.38
N ILE A 677 6.71 28.70 27.09
CA ILE A 677 6.26 27.50 27.81
C ILE A 677 6.01 26.33 26.83
N ALA A 678 5.34 26.59 25.71
CA ALA A 678 5.07 25.57 24.70
C ALA A 678 6.34 25.15 23.94
N ILE A 679 7.25 26.11 23.70
CA ILE A 679 8.59 25.83 23.13
C ILE A 679 9.36 24.89 24.06
N ASP A 680 9.37 25.15 25.37
CA ASP A 680 10.06 24.32 26.36
C ASP A 680 9.46 22.91 26.47
N PHE A 681 8.14 22.79 26.38
CA PHE A 681 7.49 21.48 26.29
C PHE A 681 7.85 20.74 25.00
N CYS A 682 7.96 21.44 23.87
CA CYS A 682 8.43 20.83 22.63
C CYS A 682 9.90 20.42 22.72
N GLU A 683 10.73 21.12 23.51
CA GLU A 683 12.14 20.77 23.71
C GLU A 683 12.29 19.40 24.40
N GLU A 684 11.37 19.04 25.32
CA GLU A 684 11.33 17.70 25.93
C GLU A 684 11.20 16.59 24.85
N VAL A 685 10.39 16.82 23.81
CA VAL A 685 10.23 15.89 22.69
C VAL A 685 11.39 16.00 21.71
N LYS A 686 11.84 17.21 21.41
CA LYS A 686 12.95 17.49 20.49
C LYS A 686 14.24 16.78 20.92
N SER A 687 14.54 16.77 22.22
CA SER A 687 15.72 16.13 22.79
C SER A 687 15.78 14.62 22.49
N LYS A 688 14.62 13.96 22.44
CA LYS A 688 14.50 12.53 22.09
C LYS A 688 14.52 12.28 20.58
N HIS A 689 14.15 13.28 19.79
CA HIS A 689 14.05 13.22 18.33
C HIS A 689 14.94 14.28 17.65
N PRO A 690 16.27 14.18 17.78
CA PRO A 690 17.19 15.22 17.29
C PRO A 690 17.15 15.38 15.76
N LYS A 691 16.71 14.36 15.01
CA LYS A 691 16.62 14.38 13.55
C LYS A 691 15.50 15.26 12.99
N ILE A 692 14.42 15.45 13.75
CA ILE A 692 13.24 16.22 13.30
C ILE A 692 13.54 17.72 13.42
N THR A 693 13.15 18.51 12.42
CA THR A 693 13.26 19.98 12.48
C THR A 693 12.28 20.55 13.50
N TYR A 694 12.64 21.69 14.13
CA TYR A 694 11.70 22.43 14.98
C TYR A 694 10.44 22.84 14.21
N ALA A 695 10.59 23.20 12.93
CA ALA A 695 9.51 23.54 12.03
C ALA A 695 8.46 22.41 11.92
N ASP A 696 8.89 21.18 11.64
CA ASP A 696 7.98 20.04 11.59
C ASP A 696 7.43 19.69 12.98
N LEU A 697 8.25 19.80 14.03
CA LEU A 697 7.83 19.50 15.40
C LEU A 697 6.70 20.41 15.88
N TYR A 698 6.78 21.72 15.65
CA TYR A 698 5.74 22.67 16.09
C TYR A 698 4.44 22.50 15.31
N GLN A 699 4.51 22.29 14.00
CA GLN A 699 3.31 22.03 13.20
C GLN A 699 2.68 20.67 13.55
N LEU A 700 3.49 19.65 13.84
CA LEU A 700 3.02 18.36 14.35
C LEU A 700 2.35 18.51 15.72
N ALA A 701 2.90 19.34 16.62
CA ALA A 701 2.30 19.61 17.92
C ALA A 701 0.92 20.25 17.80
N GLY A 702 0.73 21.18 16.85
CA GLY A 702 -0.58 21.77 16.55
C GLY A 702 -1.59 20.74 16.03
N VAL A 703 -1.20 19.90 15.08
CA VAL A 703 -2.05 18.81 14.56
C VAL A 703 -2.44 17.84 15.68
N VAL A 704 -1.48 17.39 16.49
CA VAL A 704 -1.75 16.48 17.61
C VAL A 704 -2.65 17.13 18.66
N ALA A 705 -2.50 18.43 18.92
CA ALA A 705 -3.36 19.16 19.85
C ALA A 705 -4.84 19.12 19.44
N VAL A 706 -5.14 19.27 18.15
CA VAL A 706 -6.50 19.13 17.61
C VAL A 706 -6.99 17.69 17.72
N GLU A 707 -6.15 16.71 17.41
CA GLU A 707 -6.52 15.28 17.45
C GLU A 707 -6.82 14.75 18.86
N VAL A 708 -6.03 15.14 19.86
CA VAL A 708 -6.22 14.64 21.24
C VAL A 708 -7.42 15.24 21.94
N THR A 709 -7.92 16.37 21.45
CA THR A 709 -9.08 17.07 21.99
C THR A 709 -10.38 16.72 21.27
N GLY A 710 -10.35 15.79 20.32
CA GLY A 710 -11.53 15.28 19.62
C GLY A 710 -11.83 15.95 18.27
N GLY A 711 -10.94 16.82 17.78
CA GLY A 711 -11.11 17.53 16.52
C GLY A 711 -10.82 16.70 15.28
N PRO A 712 -10.92 17.29 14.09
CA PRO A 712 -10.73 16.58 12.83
C PRO A 712 -9.28 16.10 12.64
N THR A 713 -9.12 15.01 11.88
CA THR A 713 -7.78 14.58 11.42
C THR A 713 -7.25 15.59 10.40
N ILE A 714 -6.07 16.15 10.66
CA ILE A 714 -5.37 17.07 9.75
C ILE A 714 -4.20 16.31 9.13
N ASP A 715 -4.20 16.21 7.80
CA ASP A 715 -3.10 15.57 7.09
C ASP A 715 -1.79 16.37 7.26
N PHE A 716 -0.74 15.70 7.73
CA PHE A 716 0.55 16.30 8.05
C PHE A 716 1.62 15.80 7.09
N VAL A 717 2.21 16.72 6.32
CA VAL A 717 3.31 16.41 5.40
C VAL A 717 4.64 16.91 5.99
N PRO A 718 5.60 16.03 6.33
CA PRO A 718 6.91 16.43 6.86
C PRO A 718 7.86 16.94 5.77
N GLY A 719 8.87 17.70 6.19
CA GLY A 719 9.93 18.22 5.31
C GLY A 719 10.21 19.71 5.46
N ARG A 720 9.59 20.40 6.42
CA ARG A 720 9.90 21.82 6.69
C ARG A 720 11.32 21.95 7.22
N LYS A 721 12.00 23.02 6.83
CA LYS A 721 13.36 23.31 7.26
C LYS A 721 13.36 24.41 8.31
N ASP A 722 14.24 24.27 9.29
CA ASP A 722 14.42 25.27 10.33
C ASP A 722 15.03 26.55 9.76
N SER A 723 14.34 27.67 9.94
CA SER A 723 14.91 28.99 9.67
C SER A 723 15.85 29.41 10.80
N LYS A 724 16.87 30.19 10.43
CA LYS A 724 17.74 30.93 11.36
C LYS A 724 17.37 32.40 11.47
N ILE A 725 16.39 32.85 10.69
CA ILE A 725 15.93 34.24 10.60
C ILE A 725 14.47 34.28 11.00
N CYS A 726 14.13 35.12 11.96
CA CYS A 726 12.75 35.39 12.34
C CYS A 726 12.18 36.61 11.59
N PRO A 727 10.85 36.65 11.35
CA PRO A 727 10.17 37.83 10.84
C PRO A 727 10.14 38.96 11.87
N LYS A 728 9.91 40.19 11.41
CA LYS A 728 9.66 41.33 12.30
C LYS A 728 8.30 41.20 12.98
N GLU A 729 8.18 41.75 14.19
CA GLU A 729 6.92 41.85 14.93
C GLU A 729 5.81 42.57 14.12
N GLY A 730 4.55 42.25 14.43
CA GLY A 730 3.38 42.94 13.89
C GLY A 730 2.64 42.21 12.77
N ARG A 731 3.05 40.98 12.42
CA ARG A 731 2.40 40.18 11.38
C ARG A 731 1.19 39.37 11.87
N LEU A 732 1.02 39.18 13.18
CA LEU A 732 -0.09 38.43 13.75
C LEU A 732 -1.33 39.31 13.99
N PRO A 733 -2.56 38.74 13.98
CA PRO A 733 -3.78 39.52 14.12
C PRO A 733 -3.89 40.17 15.51
N ASN A 734 -4.46 41.36 15.56
CA ASN A 734 -4.71 42.09 16.80
C ASN A 734 -6.17 41.87 17.22
N ALA A 735 -6.37 41.24 18.39
CA ALA A 735 -7.68 40.90 18.95
C ALA A 735 -8.64 42.09 19.13
N LYS A 736 -8.14 43.33 19.16
CA LYS A 736 -8.94 44.55 19.34
C LYS A 736 -9.49 45.14 18.03
N LYS A 737 -9.17 44.56 16.87
CA LYS A 737 -9.58 45.07 15.54
C LYS A 737 -10.72 44.23 14.94
N GLY A 738 -11.29 44.71 13.84
CA GLY A 738 -12.43 44.07 13.15
C GLY A 738 -12.09 43.38 11.84
N ALA A 739 -13.13 43.05 11.06
CA ALA A 739 -13.05 42.27 9.83
C ALA A 739 -12.06 42.76 8.76
N PRO A 740 -11.88 44.07 8.49
CA PRO A 740 -10.87 44.54 7.55
C PRO A 740 -9.46 44.13 7.94
N HIS A 741 -9.12 44.23 9.23
CA HIS A 741 -7.82 43.81 9.75
C HIS A 741 -7.61 42.30 9.64
N LEU A 742 -8.66 41.50 9.86
CA LEU A 742 -8.58 40.05 9.64
C LEU A 742 -8.26 39.72 8.17
N ARG A 743 -8.92 40.39 7.22
CA ARG A 743 -8.60 40.22 5.79
C ARG A 743 -7.17 40.66 5.47
N ASP A 744 -6.72 41.82 5.95
CA ASP A 744 -5.35 42.30 5.72
C ASP A 744 -4.29 41.28 6.16
N ILE A 745 -4.50 40.64 7.31
CA ILE A 745 -3.55 39.67 7.88
C ILE A 745 -3.64 38.31 7.17
N PHE A 746 -4.83 37.76 6.98
CA PHE A 746 -4.99 36.42 6.41
C PHE A 746 -4.84 36.40 4.89
N TYR A 747 -5.22 37.46 4.17
CA TYR A 747 -5.00 37.54 2.72
C TYR A 747 -3.50 37.69 2.40
N ARG A 748 -2.73 38.37 3.26
CA ARG A 748 -1.25 38.38 3.17
C ARG A 748 -0.66 36.96 3.26
N MET A 749 -1.31 36.07 4.02
CA MET A 749 -0.93 34.65 4.07
C MET A 749 -1.39 33.87 2.84
N GLY A 750 -2.31 34.40 2.04
CA GLY A 750 -2.95 33.68 0.92
C GLY A 750 -4.19 32.87 1.33
N LEU A 751 -4.80 33.18 2.48
CA LEU A 751 -5.98 32.50 3.01
C LEU A 751 -7.27 33.27 2.67
N SER A 752 -8.38 32.56 2.45
CA SER A 752 -9.68 33.11 2.05
C SER A 752 -10.59 33.49 3.24
N ASP A 753 -11.69 34.19 2.98
CA ASP A 753 -12.71 34.51 4.01
C ASP A 753 -13.22 33.26 4.75
N LYS A 754 -13.38 32.14 4.03
CA LYS A 754 -13.77 30.87 4.62
C LYS A 754 -12.71 30.31 5.57
N ASP A 755 -11.44 30.44 5.18
CA ASP A 755 -10.30 29.99 6.00
C ASP A 755 -10.21 30.84 7.28
N ILE A 756 -10.47 32.15 7.21
CA ILE A 756 -10.53 33.05 8.38
C ILE A 756 -11.55 32.52 9.40
N VAL A 757 -12.80 32.33 8.98
CA VAL A 757 -13.87 31.91 9.91
C VAL A 757 -13.63 30.51 10.45
N ALA A 758 -13.18 29.56 9.61
CA ALA A 758 -12.85 28.22 10.06
C ALA A 758 -11.73 28.25 11.12
N LEU A 759 -10.61 28.93 10.84
CA LEU A 759 -9.46 29.00 11.74
C LEU A 759 -9.76 29.74 13.05
N SER A 760 -10.66 30.74 13.04
CA SER A 760 -11.18 31.36 14.27
C SER A 760 -11.86 30.34 15.19
N GLY A 761 -12.45 29.28 14.64
CA GLY A 761 -12.99 28.15 15.40
C GLY A 761 -11.96 27.41 16.26
N GLY A 762 -10.65 27.62 16.05
CA GLY A 762 -9.61 27.11 16.93
C GLY A 762 -9.70 27.64 18.37
N HIS A 763 -10.34 28.80 18.58
CA HIS A 763 -10.67 29.33 19.91
C HIS A 763 -11.68 28.47 20.69
N THR A 764 -12.29 27.46 20.06
CA THR A 764 -13.03 26.43 20.80
C THR A 764 -12.18 25.77 21.88
N LEU A 765 -10.85 25.74 21.67
CA LEU A 765 -9.86 25.34 22.67
C LEU A 765 -9.23 26.52 23.41
N GLY A 766 -9.13 26.36 24.73
CA GLY A 766 -8.33 27.22 25.59
C GLY A 766 -9.06 28.45 26.11
N ARG A 767 -8.24 29.41 26.54
CA ARG A 767 -8.70 30.65 27.19
C ARG A 767 -7.69 31.77 27.02
N ALA A 768 -8.16 33.00 27.12
CA ALA A 768 -7.28 34.15 27.26
C ALA A 768 -6.81 34.30 28.70
N HIS A 769 -5.63 34.89 28.83
CA HIS A 769 -4.94 35.15 30.07
C HIS A 769 -4.55 36.63 30.16
N PRO A 770 -4.88 37.34 31.26
CA PRO A 770 -4.67 38.77 31.36
C PRO A 770 -3.20 39.15 31.28
N GLU A 771 -2.31 38.34 31.85
CA GLU A 771 -0.85 38.55 31.83
C GLU A 771 -0.22 38.32 30.45
N ARG A 772 -0.93 37.68 29.52
CA ARG A 772 -0.44 37.41 28.15
C ARG A 772 -1.00 38.39 27.13
N SER A 773 -2.32 38.63 27.20
CA SER A 773 -3.07 39.33 26.15
C SER A 773 -3.88 40.54 26.64
N GLY A 774 -4.01 40.70 27.97
CA GLY A 774 -4.93 41.67 28.58
C GLY A 774 -6.41 41.25 28.56
N PHE A 775 -6.74 40.09 28.00
CA PHE A 775 -8.09 39.48 28.05
C PHE A 775 -8.10 38.27 28.96
N GLU A 776 -9.25 37.94 29.53
CA GLU A 776 -9.42 36.82 30.46
C GLU A 776 -10.66 36.00 30.11
N GLY A 777 -10.54 34.67 30.23
CA GLY A 777 -11.67 33.75 30.16
C GLY A 777 -11.63 32.79 28.95
N PRO A 778 -12.32 31.65 29.03
CA PRO A 778 -12.47 30.71 27.92
C PRO A 778 -13.56 31.17 26.94
N TRP A 779 -13.48 30.74 25.69
CA TRP A 779 -14.54 30.98 24.69
C TRP A 779 -15.70 29.98 24.79
N THR A 780 -15.43 28.80 25.36
CA THR A 780 -16.38 27.69 25.48
C THR A 780 -16.42 27.18 26.91
N LYS A 781 -17.48 26.45 27.26
CA LYS A 781 -17.62 25.81 28.58
C LYS A 781 -16.63 24.65 28.79
N GLU A 782 -16.23 23.99 27.71
CA GLU A 782 -15.30 22.85 27.70
C GLU A 782 -14.00 23.21 26.94
N PRO A 783 -13.07 24.00 27.51
CA PRO A 783 -11.92 24.56 26.79
C PRO A 783 -10.84 23.53 26.39
N LEU A 784 -11.07 22.24 26.63
CA LEU A 784 -10.19 21.13 26.23
C LEU A 784 -10.86 20.16 25.24
N LYS A 785 -12.05 20.52 24.73
CA LYS A 785 -12.80 19.73 23.76
C LYS A 785 -12.89 20.52 22.46
N PHE A 786 -12.48 19.89 21.36
CA PHE A 786 -12.53 20.50 20.04
C PHE A 786 -13.85 20.13 19.38
N ASP A 787 -14.80 21.05 19.42
CA ASP A 787 -16.13 20.93 18.82
C ASP A 787 -16.57 22.29 18.24
N ASN A 788 -17.79 22.38 17.70
CA ASN A 788 -18.29 23.62 17.12
C ASN A 788 -18.82 24.66 18.14
N SER A 789 -18.62 24.45 19.45
CA SER A 789 -19.18 25.30 20.52
C SER A 789 -18.76 26.76 20.42
N TYR A 790 -17.56 27.07 19.89
CA TYR A 790 -17.14 28.45 19.65
C TYR A 790 -18.17 29.24 18.83
N PHE A 791 -18.71 28.65 17.75
CA PHE A 791 -19.68 29.34 16.89
C PHE A 791 -21.07 29.39 17.53
N VAL A 792 -21.45 28.33 18.25
CA VAL A 792 -22.72 28.27 19.00
C VAL A 792 -22.75 29.36 20.07
N GLU A 793 -21.69 29.47 20.88
CA GLU A 793 -21.58 30.47 21.93
C GLU A 793 -21.38 31.87 21.36
N LEU A 794 -20.74 32.03 20.20
CA LEU A 794 -20.60 33.32 19.53
C LEU A 794 -21.99 33.89 19.14
N LEU A 795 -22.87 33.08 18.57
CA LEU A 795 -24.25 33.45 18.21
C LEU A 795 -25.17 33.70 19.41
N ASN A 796 -24.85 33.14 20.58
CA ASN A 796 -25.67 33.29 21.79
C ASN A 796 -25.25 34.53 22.60
N GLU A 797 -26.02 35.61 22.56
CA GLU A 797 -25.68 36.86 23.27
C GLU A 797 -25.73 36.73 24.81
N GLU A 798 -26.41 35.71 25.35
CA GLU A 798 -26.66 35.51 26.78
C GLU A 798 -25.62 34.62 27.50
N SER A 799 -24.51 34.26 26.84
CA SER A 799 -23.49 33.37 27.41
C SER A 799 -22.66 34.07 28.51
N GLU A 800 -23.20 34.15 29.73
CA GLU A 800 -22.49 34.71 30.89
C GLU A 800 -21.19 33.95 31.20
N GLY A 801 -20.09 34.70 31.37
CA GLY A 801 -18.78 34.15 31.77
C GLY A 801 -17.88 33.65 30.64
N LEU A 802 -18.32 33.68 29.37
CA LEU A 802 -17.50 33.32 28.21
C LEU A 802 -16.91 34.55 27.51
N LEU A 803 -15.68 34.41 27.02
CA LEU A 803 -14.95 35.45 26.32
C LEU A 803 -15.40 35.57 24.86
N LYS A 804 -15.62 36.81 24.41
CA LYS A 804 -15.79 37.15 22.99
C LYS A 804 -14.91 38.35 22.65
N LEU A 805 -13.81 38.13 21.94
CA LEU A 805 -12.93 39.21 21.51
C LEU A 805 -13.62 40.11 20.48
N PRO A 806 -13.21 41.37 20.34
CA PRO A 806 -13.65 42.22 19.23
C PRO A 806 -13.48 41.56 17.85
N THR A 807 -12.40 40.80 17.63
CA THR A 807 -12.21 40.03 16.40
C THR A 807 -13.21 38.90 16.21
N ASP A 808 -13.67 38.26 17.29
CA ASP A 808 -14.69 37.20 17.22
C ASP A 808 -16.06 37.81 16.86
N LYS A 809 -16.42 38.92 17.53
CA LYS A 809 -17.66 39.66 17.24
C LYS A 809 -17.71 40.17 15.80
N ALA A 810 -16.56 40.60 15.26
CA ALA A 810 -16.46 41.05 13.87
C ALA A 810 -16.83 39.97 12.83
N LEU A 811 -16.82 38.68 13.20
CA LEU A 811 -17.30 37.60 12.32
C LEU A 811 -18.82 37.61 12.14
N LEU A 812 -19.57 38.15 13.12
CA LEU A 812 -21.03 38.29 13.06
C LEU A 812 -21.47 39.55 12.32
N ASP A 813 -20.66 40.60 12.39
CA ASP A 813 -20.95 41.90 11.80
C ASP A 813 -20.66 41.93 10.29
N ASP A 814 -19.76 41.07 9.80
CA ASP A 814 -19.38 41.01 8.39
C ASP A 814 -20.31 40.08 7.58
N PRO A 815 -20.93 40.57 6.48
CA PRO A 815 -21.90 39.81 5.72
C PRO A 815 -21.33 38.60 4.98
N LYS A 816 -20.00 38.52 4.79
CA LYS A 816 -19.35 37.35 4.17
C LYS A 816 -18.88 36.33 5.21
N PHE A 817 -18.58 36.77 6.42
CA PHE A 817 -18.17 35.86 7.51
C PHE A 817 -19.37 35.20 8.19
N ARG A 818 -20.43 35.97 8.44
CA ARG A 818 -21.61 35.51 9.18
C ARG A 818 -22.24 34.22 8.64
N PRO A 819 -22.41 34.01 7.31
CA PRO A 819 -22.97 32.76 6.80
C PRO A 819 -22.15 31.52 7.16
N TYR A 820 -20.82 31.64 7.26
CA TYR A 820 -19.96 30.55 7.71
C TYR A 820 -20.10 30.31 9.22
N VAL A 821 -20.22 31.37 10.03
CA VAL A 821 -20.48 31.24 11.47
C VAL A 821 -21.79 30.49 11.73
N GLU A 822 -22.86 30.87 11.04
CA GLU A 822 -24.17 30.21 11.13
C GLU A 822 -24.14 28.76 10.63
N LEU A 823 -23.41 28.49 9.54
CA LEU A 823 -23.19 27.14 9.04
C LEU A 823 -22.47 26.26 10.06
N TYR A 824 -21.34 26.72 10.58
CA TYR A 824 -20.50 25.94 11.50
C TYR A 824 -21.16 25.74 12.86
N ALA A 825 -21.96 26.70 13.35
CA ALA A 825 -22.76 26.52 14.55
C ALA A 825 -23.85 25.43 14.38
N LYS A 826 -24.36 25.24 13.16
CA LYS A 826 -25.42 24.25 12.86
C LYS A 826 -24.88 22.88 12.45
N ASP A 827 -23.73 22.83 11.79
CA ASP A 827 -23.13 21.63 11.20
C ASP A 827 -21.66 21.52 11.61
N GLU A 828 -21.40 20.74 12.66
CA GLU A 828 -20.06 20.45 13.15
C GLU A 828 -19.21 19.72 12.10
N ASP A 829 -19.80 18.83 11.30
CA ASP A 829 -19.05 18.12 10.26
C ASP A 829 -18.58 19.09 9.17
N ALA A 830 -19.37 20.11 8.83
CA ALA A 830 -18.95 21.19 7.94
C ALA A 830 -17.79 21.98 8.55
N PHE A 831 -17.88 22.34 9.84
CA PHE A 831 -16.78 22.97 10.54
C PHE A 831 -15.52 22.10 10.51
N PHE A 832 -15.61 20.81 10.85
CA PHE A 832 -14.47 19.89 10.91
C PHE A 832 -13.79 19.72 9.55
N ARG A 833 -14.57 19.54 8.48
CA ARG A 833 -14.03 19.47 7.11
C ARG A 833 -13.28 20.74 6.74
N ASP A 834 -13.89 21.90 6.99
CA ASP A 834 -13.34 23.19 6.58
C ASP A 834 -12.17 23.62 7.46
N TYR A 835 -12.19 23.30 8.75
CA TYR A 835 -11.07 23.48 9.68
C TYR A 835 -9.87 22.64 9.27
N ALA A 836 -10.07 21.36 8.94
CA ALA A 836 -8.97 20.49 8.52
C ALA A 836 -8.26 21.00 7.26
N VAL A 837 -9.04 21.45 6.26
CA VAL A 837 -8.51 22.05 5.03
C VAL A 837 -7.78 23.37 5.32
N SER A 838 -8.37 24.23 6.14
CA SER A 838 -7.80 25.55 6.45
C SER A 838 -6.53 25.44 7.30
N HIS A 839 -6.51 24.54 8.29
CA HIS A 839 -5.34 24.27 9.12
C HIS A 839 -4.21 23.64 8.31
N LYS A 840 -4.51 22.76 7.35
CA LYS A 840 -3.48 22.23 6.45
C LYS A 840 -2.86 23.33 5.59
N LYS A 841 -3.67 24.20 4.98
CA LYS A 841 -3.16 25.35 4.20
C LYS A 841 -2.24 26.23 5.05
N LEU A 842 -2.67 26.54 6.28
CA LEU A 842 -1.89 27.32 7.24
C LEU A 842 -0.55 26.64 7.57
N SER A 843 -0.57 25.35 7.91
CA SER A 843 0.64 24.65 8.32
C SER A 843 1.63 24.45 7.16
N GLU A 844 1.19 24.58 5.91
CA GLU A 844 2.00 24.44 4.69
C GLU A 844 2.33 25.78 4.02
N LEU A 845 2.05 26.93 4.66
CA LEU A 845 2.37 28.24 4.09
C LEU A 845 3.87 28.36 3.75
N GLY A 846 4.20 28.63 2.48
CA GLY A 846 5.59 28.70 2.03
C GLY A 846 6.32 27.36 1.92
N PHE A 847 5.65 26.23 2.16
CA PHE A 847 6.17 24.87 2.00
C PHE A 847 5.54 24.19 0.77
N THR A 848 6.37 23.71 -0.17
CA THR A 848 5.91 23.00 -1.37
C THR A 848 6.44 21.58 -1.40
N PRO A 849 5.62 20.55 -1.13
CA PRO A 849 6.02 19.16 -1.32
C PRO A 849 6.13 18.84 -2.82
N SER A 850 7.21 18.16 -3.23
CA SER A 850 7.47 17.80 -4.63
C SER A 850 6.38 16.87 -5.19
N SER A 851 5.61 17.34 -6.17
CA SER A 851 4.45 16.62 -6.71
C SER A 851 4.84 15.56 -7.75
N GLY A 852 4.60 14.28 -7.43
CA GLY A 852 4.42 13.22 -8.43
C GLY A 852 2.97 13.21 -8.94
N SER A 853 2.79 12.85 -10.21
CA SER A 853 1.53 12.84 -10.98
C SER A 853 0.31 12.27 -10.24
N LYS A 854 -0.83 12.98 -10.33
CA LYS A 854 -2.15 12.54 -9.87
C LYS A 854 -2.56 11.23 -10.55
N ALA A 855 -2.57 10.12 -9.81
CA ALA A 855 -3.32 8.92 -10.17
C ALA A 855 -4.72 9.01 -9.55
N SER A 856 -5.76 9.00 -10.38
CA SER A 856 -7.15 8.87 -9.91
C SER A 856 -7.38 7.45 -9.40
N VAL A 857 -7.61 7.30 -8.11
CA VAL A 857 -8.00 6.01 -7.54
C VAL A 857 -9.50 5.82 -7.75
N LYS A 858 -9.86 5.21 -8.88
CA LYS A 858 -11.10 4.44 -8.99
C LYS A 858 -10.85 3.02 -8.51
N ASP A 859 -11.88 2.46 -7.89
CA ASP A 859 -12.10 1.05 -7.59
C ASP A 859 -11.37 0.47 -6.37
N SER A 860 -12.10 0.43 -5.26
CA SER A 860 -12.04 -0.65 -4.26
C SER A 860 -13.20 -0.50 -3.28
N ILE A 861 -14.08 -1.52 -3.22
CA ILE A 861 -14.86 -2.06 -2.08
C ILE A 861 -16.24 -2.50 -2.56
N ILE A 862 -16.43 -3.83 -2.59
CA ILE A 862 -17.65 -4.52 -2.98
C ILE A 862 -17.99 -5.49 -1.86
N LEU A 863 -18.93 -5.04 -1.04
CA LEU A 863 -19.81 -5.79 -0.15
C LEU A 863 -20.90 -4.85 0.38
N ALA A 864 -20.66 -3.53 0.37
CA ALA A 864 -21.72 -2.51 0.51
C ALA A 864 -22.37 -2.05 -0.80
N GLN A 865 -21.78 -2.38 -1.95
CA GLN A 865 -22.43 -2.16 -3.26
C GLN A 865 -23.72 -2.99 -3.39
N SER A 866 -23.77 -4.20 -2.81
CA SER A 866 -24.96 -5.04 -2.81
C SER A 866 -26.05 -4.43 -1.94
N ALA A 867 -25.76 -4.06 -0.68
CA ALA A 867 -26.74 -3.48 0.26
C ALA A 867 -27.34 -2.13 -0.20
N VAL A 868 -26.54 -1.27 -0.83
CA VAL A 868 -27.02 0.02 -1.35
C VAL A 868 -27.71 -0.13 -2.71
N GLY A 869 -27.22 -1.04 -3.56
CA GLY A 869 -27.91 -1.45 -4.78
C GLY A 869 -29.28 -2.08 -4.48
N VAL A 870 -29.41 -2.86 -3.40
CA VAL A 870 -30.69 -3.40 -2.88
C VAL A 870 -31.66 -2.26 -2.61
N ALA A 871 -31.25 -1.28 -1.82
CA ALA A 871 -32.15 -0.24 -1.33
C ALA A 871 -32.58 0.72 -2.45
N VAL A 872 -31.67 1.04 -3.38
CA VAL A 872 -31.98 1.84 -4.57
C VAL A 872 -32.83 1.04 -5.57
N ALA A 873 -32.51 -0.23 -5.83
CA ALA A 873 -33.30 -1.08 -6.73
C ALA A 873 -34.69 -1.39 -6.15
N ALA A 874 -34.79 -1.70 -4.86
CA ALA A 874 -36.06 -1.90 -4.16
C ALA A 874 -36.91 -0.63 -4.20
N ALA A 875 -36.33 0.54 -3.94
CA ALA A 875 -37.03 1.81 -4.08
C ALA A 875 -37.52 2.03 -5.53
N VAL A 876 -36.66 1.86 -6.53
CA VAL A 876 -37.03 2.02 -7.95
C VAL A 876 -38.13 1.02 -8.37
N VAL A 877 -38.09 -0.22 -7.88
CA VAL A 877 -39.08 -1.27 -8.16
C VAL A 877 -40.41 -0.97 -7.47
N ILE A 878 -40.38 -0.53 -6.21
CA ILE A 878 -41.58 -0.13 -5.45
C ILE A 878 -42.27 1.07 -6.14
N PHE A 879 -41.50 2.08 -6.54
CA PHE A 879 -42.04 3.24 -7.25
C PHE A 879 -42.51 2.90 -8.68
N SER A 880 -41.84 1.97 -9.37
CA SER A 880 -42.29 1.46 -10.67
C SER A 880 -43.60 0.67 -10.57
N TYR A 881 -43.77 -0.12 -9.50
CA TYR A 881 -45.01 -0.84 -9.22
C TYR A 881 -46.16 0.13 -8.91
N PHE A 882 -45.95 1.14 -8.06
CA PHE A 882 -46.97 2.17 -7.80
C PHE A 882 -47.33 2.99 -9.04
N TYR A 883 -46.35 3.28 -9.91
CA TYR A 883 -46.59 3.94 -11.19
C TYR A 883 -47.46 3.09 -12.12
N GLU A 884 -47.18 1.79 -12.25
CA GLU A 884 -47.91 0.91 -13.16
C GLU A 884 -49.30 0.53 -12.64
N VAL A 885 -49.46 0.41 -11.31
CA VAL A 885 -50.79 0.30 -10.67
C VAL A 885 -51.62 1.57 -10.92
N ARG A 886 -51.03 2.77 -10.77
CA ARG A 886 -51.71 4.05 -11.05
C ARG A 886 -52.07 4.21 -12.53
N LYS A 887 -51.23 3.73 -13.44
CA LYS A 887 -51.48 3.72 -14.90
C LYS A 887 -52.58 2.75 -15.31
N ARG A 888 -52.78 1.65 -14.58
CA ARG A 888 -53.90 0.72 -14.79
C ARG A 888 -55.21 1.16 -14.13
N MET A 889 -55.14 2.09 -13.17
CA MET A 889 -56.29 2.70 -12.48
C MET A 889 -56.81 3.99 -13.17
N LYS A 890 -56.05 4.54 -14.12
CA LYS A 890 -56.53 5.54 -15.08
C LYS A 890 -56.87 4.85 -16.39
#